data_AF-A0A7S2LT49-F1
#
_entry.id   AF-A0A7S2LT49-F1
#
_cell.length_a   1.000
_cell.length_b   1.000
_cell.length_c   1.000
_cell.angle_alpha   90.00
_cell.angle_beta   90.00
_cell.angle_gamma   90.00
#
_symmetry.space_group_name_H-M   'P 1'
#
loop_
_entity.id
_entity.type
_entity.pdbx_description
1 polymer ?
#
loop_
_entity_poly.entity_id
_entity_poly.type
_entity_poly.pdbx_seq_one_letter_code
_entity_poly.pdbx_strand_id
1 'polypeptide(L)'
;LVKRELAIDAKQISLQHIPAVAATFTLQNRTRIAIASLHLAPSKELAAERIHECESIMKKLTSRAQDVILAGDFNMRQSEDKTTEKLCGGSWKDAWKEATSSNPNKKFTWNTAENKYFDNPPRNIRFDRCYVKSEKGTLKHFDLIGNQPVDGNGGDYLSDHYGIVVKCDFASSDSPLVNDATSSDDVTSALYNTTSASGSKDGSDAAALRAARLHKYENAGSFGATVPKKRHTKQKEEVIELLDSDDEDVNNCATSNSLESDRALAERLQREEEMNGHHSFAESSASQVDYSSVRPGVLGSLRDKHAALQPDVTAQLSASRNGVFATHIRAGVLSDTHPQAWSSGGWVWVKNPQYANDSKSRVDSKDDVARMSTEWNSLKKSNVKITHRHLIDLATKHNVLHGKWLLNIKADCVQTDWPKVRNAIVGGKLGLVAKISDAPDKRGHVVCIYCPNFLDKDEVLRIRKAIRNDVGLERHSILRFKLDAVTNANIYAYNSALRTTSYDCGGKDDEECSTLISHWEQCTMSEGCKRCYPCCLGRKPKNEDMFSITGLKYAKATAAQGEKVTLLREPENKHDPNAVKVVNSSGQLIGHIAKDKAAILSPKIKEMQEDLQSQNLKKLVVEGTIISVSDGYQQSFKVEFKEI
;
A
#
# COMPACT_ATOMS: atom_id res chain seq x y z
N LEU A 1 -6.26 12.25 -7.61
CA LEU A 1 -6.31 12.40 -9.09
C LEU A 1 -6.96 13.73 -9.47
N VAL A 2 -8.28 13.89 -9.35
CA VAL A 2 -8.98 15.18 -9.61
C VAL A 2 -9.29 15.93 -8.31
N LYS A 3 -9.55 17.25 -8.40
CA LYS A 3 -10.08 18.06 -7.29
C LYS A 3 -11.49 17.63 -6.90
N ARG A 4 -11.89 17.88 -5.64
CA ARG A 4 -13.22 17.53 -5.10
C ARG A 4 -14.38 18.06 -5.96
N GLU A 5 -14.25 19.26 -6.48
CA GLU A 5 -15.24 19.91 -7.37
C GLU A 5 -15.51 19.09 -8.65
N LEU A 6 -14.48 18.45 -9.21
CA LEU A 6 -14.55 17.61 -10.41
C LEU A 6 -14.81 16.13 -10.08
N ALA A 7 -14.66 15.73 -8.82
CA ALA A 7 -14.78 14.34 -8.39
C ALA A 7 -16.23 13.82 -8.40
N ILE A 8 -17.22 14.72 -8.36
CA ILE A 8 -18.65 14.38 -8.40
C ILE A 8 -19.01 13.69 -9.73
N ASP A 9 -18.50 14.21 -10.84
CA ASP A 9 -18.74 13.68 -12.19
C ASP A 9 -17.61 12.75 -12.70
N ALA A 10 -16.62 12.45 -11.84
CA ALA A 10 -15.46 11.64 -12.21
C ALA A 10 -15.78 10.14 -12.21
N LYS A 11 -15.71 9.52 -13.39
CA LYS A 11 -15.84 8.07 -13.56
C LYS A 11 -14.47 7.43 -13.67
N GLN A 12 -14.13 6.52 -12.75
CA GLN A 12 -12.84 5.81 -12.76
C GLN A 12 -12.66 5.01 -14.06
N ILE A 13 -11.46 5.05 -14.63
CA ILE A 13 -11.03 4.16 -15.70
C ILE A 13 -10.23 3.04 -15.04
N SER A 14 -10.75 1.82 -15.09
CA SER A 14 -10.02 0.65 -14.57
C SER A 14 -8.78 0.36 -15.42
N LEU A 15 -7.61 0.42 -14.77
CA LEU A 15 -6.30 0.02 -15.28
C LEU A 15 -5.83 -1.16 -14.41
N GLN A 16 -6.21 -2.38 -14.79
CA GLN A 16 -5.79 -3.58 -14.07
C GLN A 16 -4.29 -3.84 -14.31
N HIS A 17 -3.54 -4.12 -13.25
CA HIS A 17 -2.12 -4.51 -13.29
C HIS A 17 -1.17 -3.50 -13.95
N ILE A 18 -1.47 -2.20 -13.87
CA ILE A 18 -0.66 -1.10 -14.40
C ILE A 18 -0.46 -0.06 -13.28
N PRO A 19 0.72 0.55 -13.08
CA PRO A 19 0.99 1.48 -11.98
C PRO A 19 0.47 2.89 -12.27
N ALA A 20 -0.84 3.01 -12.52
CA ALA A 20 -1.51 4.27 -12.82
C ALA A 20 -2.95 4.31 -12.30
N VAL A 21 -3.40 5.50 -11.90
CA VAL A 21 -4.79 5.78 -11.54
C VAL A 21 -5.41 6.72 -12.56
N ALA A 22 -6.59 6.38 -13.09
CA ALA A 22 -7.21 7.08 -14.19
C ALA A 22 -8.71 7.34 -14.00
N ALA A 23 -9.23 8.40 -14.61
CA ALA A 23 -10.65 8.77 -14.60
C ALA A 23 -11.04 9.58 -15.85
N THR A 24 -12.32 9.57 -16.23
CA THR A 24 -12.91 10.63 -17.08
C THR A 24 -13.71 11.59 -16.22
N PHE A 25 -13.63 12.88 -16.51
CA PHE A 25 -14.50 13.91 -15.92
C PHE A 25 -14.92 14.92 -17.01
N THR A 26 -15.88 15.77 -16.71
CA THR A 26 -16.37 16.82 -17.62
C THR A 26 -16.07 18.19 -17.04
N LEU A 27 -15.55 19.10 -17.86
CA LEU A 27 -15.33 20.49 -17.49
C LEU A 27 -16.62 21.32 -17.60
N GLN A 28 -16.63 22.52 -17.00
CA GLN A 28 -17.77 23.45 -17.05
C GLN A 28 -18.18 23.85 -18.47
N ASN A 29 -17.23 23.88 -19.42
CA ASN A 29 -17.46 24.10 -20.86
C ASN A 29 -17.94 22.82 -21.60
N ARG A 30 -18.35 21.78 -20.87
CA ARG A 30 -18.80 20.46 -21.35
C ARG A 30 -17.74 19.59 -22.03
N THR A 31 -16.49 20.03 -22.10
CA THR A 31 -15.38 19.21 -22.63
C THR A 31 -15.11 18.02 -21.70
N ARG A 32 -15.21 16.80 -22.24
CA ARG A 32 -14.95 15.55 -21.51
C ARG A 32 -13.48 15.17 -21.64
N ILE A 33 -12.79 15.08 -20.51
CA ILE A 33 -11.36 14.77 -20.44
C ILE A 33 -11.15 13.40 -19.80
N ALA A 34 -10.23 12.61 -20.36
CA ALA A 34 -9.62 11.46 -19.67
C ALA A 34 -8.29 11.88 -19.05
N ILE A 35 -8.08 11.58 -17.78
CA ILE A 35 -6.82 11.88 -17.07
C ILE A 35 -6.25 10.62 -16.41
N ALA A 36 -4.92 10.51 -16.37
CA ALA A 36 -4.24 9.59 -15.46
C ALA A 36 -3.04 10.23 -14.75
N SER A 37 -2.79 9.72 -13.54
CA SER A 37 -1.55 9.88 -12.80
C SER A 37 -0.82 8.54 -12.79
N LEU A 38 0.46 8.51 -13.14
CA LEU A 38 1.26 7.29 -13.21
C LEU A 38 2.56 7.36 -12.40
N HIS A 39 3.15 6.20 -12.13
CA HIS A 39 4.52 6.02 -11.67
C HIS A 39 5.07 4.76 -12.36
N LEU A 40 5.75 4.93 -13.50
CA LEU A 40 6.19 3.80 -14.33
C LEU A 40 7.44 3.10 -13.79
N ALA A 41 7.72 1.89 -14.31
CA ALA A 41 8.82 1.02 -13.89
C ALA A 41 10.19 1.76 -13.75
N PRO A 42 10.87 1.67 -12.58
CA PRO A 42 12.08 2.42 -12.28
C PRO A 42 13.34 1.87 -12.98
N SER A 43 14.49 2.53 -12.75
CA SER A 43 15.82 2.12 -13.25
C SER A 43 15.99 2.15 -14.79
N LYS A 44 17.20 2.11 -15.34
CA LYS A 44 17.41 2.31 -16.79
C LYS A 44 17.01 1.05 -17.60
N GLU A 45 17.16 -0.10 -16.97
CA GLU A 45 17.00 -1.46 -17.49
C GLU A 45 15.56 -1.77 -17.90
N LEU A 46 14.56 -1.20 -17.21
CA LEU A 46 13.13 -1.45 -17.44
C LEU A 46 12.51 -0.53 -18.52
N ALA A 47 13.31 0.01 -19.45
CA ALA A 47 12.83 0.90 -20.51
C ALA A 47 11.77 0.24 -21.42
N ALA A 48 11.90 -1.05 -21.72
CA ALA A 48 10.91 -1.77 -22.52
C ALA A 48 9.57 -1.95 -21.77
N GLU A 49 9.63 -2.21 -20.47
CA GLU A 49 8.45 -2.32 -19.60
C GLU A 49 7.72 -0.97 -19.50
N ARG A 50 8.44 0.13 -19.22
CA ARG A 50 7.87 1.48 -19.23
C ARG A 50 7.14 1.83 -20.51
N ILE A 51 7.71 1.50 -21.67
CA ILE A 51 7.08 1.78 -22.97
C ILE A 51 5.77 0.99 -23.09
N HIS A 52 5.75 -0.27 -22.66
CA HIS A 52 4.55 -1.11 -22.67
C HIS A 52 3.46 -0.64 -21.69
N GLU A 53 3.85 -0.25 -20.47
CA GLU A 53 2.95 0.35 -19.48
C GLU A 53 2.35 1.65 -20.03
N CYS A 54 3.20 2.55 -20.54
CA CYS A 54 2.81 3.84 -21.08
C CYS A 54 1.85 3.68 -22.28
N GLU A 55 2.16 2.80 -23.22
CA GLU A 55 1.27 2.49 -24.36
C GLU A 55 -0.08 1.96 -23.88
N SER A 56 -0.09 1.05 -22.92
CA SER A 56 -1.31 0.47 -22.36
C SER A 56 -2.20 1.52 -21.69
N ILE A 57 -1.61 2.47 -20.95
CA ILE A 57 -2.33 3.62 -20.37
C ILE A 57 -2.86 4.54 -21.47
N MET A 58 -2.00 4.97 -22.39
CA MET A 58 -2.35 5.87 -23.50
C MET A 58 -3.48 5.31 -24.37
N LYS A 59 -3.43 4.01 -24.70
CA LYS A 59 -4.46 3.29 -25.45
C LYS A 59 -5.78 3.25 -24.68
N LYS A 60 -5.74 3.03 -23.36
CA LYS A 60 -6.96 3.00 -22.55
C LYS A 60 -7.58 4.39 -22.40
N LEU A 61 -6.79 5.45 -22.21
CA LEU A 61 -7.32 6.82 -22.08
C LEU A 61 -7.92 7.33 -23.39
N THR A 62 -7.22 7.16 -24.52
CA THR A 62 -7.71 7.56 -25.85
C THR A 62 -8.97 6.81 -26.29
N SER A 63 -9.21 5.60 -25.76
CA SER A 63 -10.49 4.89 -25.94
C SER A 63 -11.68 5.47 -25.15
N ARG A 64 -11.47 6.49 -24.29
CA ARG A 64 -12.49 7.04 -23.38
C ARG A 64 -12.78 8.53 -23.58
N ALA A 65 -11.84 9.29 -24.14
CA ALA A 65 -12.00 10.68 -24.53
C ALA A 65 -11.03 11.04 -25.66
N GLN A 66 -11.39 12.02 -26.49
CA GLN A 66 -10.48 12.64 -27.46
C GLN A 66 -9.45 13.53 -26.75
N ASP A 67 -9.89 14.22 -25.69
CA ASP A 67 -9.05 15.08 -24.86
C ASP A 67 -8.45 14.27 -23.70
N VAL A 68 -7.13 14.09 -23.72
CA VAL A 68 -6.40 13.25 -22.76
C VAL A 68 -5.26 14.02 -22.10
N ILE A 69 -5.13 13.86 -20.78
CA ILE A 69 -3.99 14.34 -19.98
C ILE A 69 -3.33 13.13 -19.28
N LEU A 70 -2.02 13.00 -19.41
CA LEU A 70 -1.23 11.96 -18.76
C LEU A 70 -0.07 12.60 -18.02
N ALA A 71 -0.01 12.48 -16.69
CA ALA A 71 1.04 13.10 -15.88
C ALA A 71 1.57 12.18 -14.77
N GLY A 72 2.73 12.52 -14.23
CA GLY A 72 3.36 11.80 -13.11
C GLY A 72 4.81 11.44 -13.40
N ASP A 73 5.35 10.50 -12.63
CA ASP A 73 6.71 10.01 -12.79
C ASP A 73 6.77 8.94 -13.88
N PHE A 74 7.39 9.27 -15.01
CA PHE A 74 7.57 8.33 -16.11
C PHE A 74 8.80 7.46 -15.94
N ASN A 75 9.74 7.73 -15.03
CA ASN A 75 11.07 7.10 -14.94
C ASN A 75 11.87 7.06 -16.27
N MET A 76 11.43 7.80 -17.29
CA MET A 76 11.95 7.76 -18.65
C MET A 76 13.21 8.59 -18.82
N ARG A 77 14.16 8.08 -19.61
CA ARG A 77 15.34 8.83 -20.09
C ARG A 77 14.96 9.65 -21.33
N GLN A 78 15.83 10.60 -21.72
CA GLN A 78 15.57 11.49 -22.88
C GLN A 78 15.53 10.73 -24.22
N SER A 79 16.20 9.57 -24.31
CA SER A 79 16.16 8.67 -25.47
C SER A 79 14.77 8.08 -25.72
N GLU A 80 13.96 7.90 -24.68
CA GLU A 80 12.62 7.30 -24.75
C GLU A 80 11.55 8.29 -25.24
N ASP A 81 11.82 9.61 -25.21
CA ASP A 81 10.90 10.69 -25.59
C ASP A 81 10.21 10.46 -26.96
N LYS A 82 11.02 10.28 -28.01
CA LYS A 82 10.54 10.16 -29.40
C LYS A 82 9.70 8.91 -29.64
N THR A 83 9.91 7.87 -28.84
CA THR A 83 9.15 6.61 -28.91
C THR A 83 7.79 6.84 -28.24
N THR A 84 7.78 7.35 -27.01
CA THR A 84 6.56 7.62 -26.25
C THR A 84 5.65 8.63 -26.94
N GLU A 85 6.20 9.69 -27.52
CA GLU A 85 5.43 10.71 -28.25
C GLU A 85 4.74 10.19 -29.53
N LYS A 86 5.14 9.00 -30.02
CA LYS A 86 4.55 8.32 -31.18
C LYS A 86 3.55 7.21 -30.82
N LEU A 87 3.48 6.80 -29.54
CA LEU A 87 2.57 5.73 -29.11
C LEU A 87 1.10 6.09 -29.40
N CYS A 88 0.28 5.07 -29.68
CA CYS A 88 -1.15 5.22 -29.95
C CYS A 88 -1.47 6.27 -31.04
N GLY A 89 -0.71 6.25 -32.14
CA GLY A 89 -0.88 7.15 -33.28
C GLY A 89 -0.34 8.57 -33.06
N GLY A 90 0.50 8.78 -32.03
CA GLY A 90 1.20 10.04 -31.78
C GLY A 90 0.30 11.21 -31.40
N SER A 91 0.67 12.43 -31.81
CA SER A 91 0.01 13.70 -31.45
C SER A 91 -0.05 14.00 -29.94
N TRP A 92 0.91 13.47 -29.18
CA TRP A 92 1.12 13.82 -27.77
C TRP A 92 2.00 15.07 -27.66
N LYS A 93 1.48 16.09 -26.97
CA LYS A 93 2.15 17.33 -26.66
C LYS A 93 2.83 17.23 -25.30
N ASP A 94 4.17 17.30 -25.26
CA ASP A 94 4.93 17.39 -24.01
C ASP A 94 4.82 18.80 -23.43
N ALA A 95 4.26 18.91 -22.22
CA ALA A 95 3.98 20.20 -21.59
C ALA A 95 5.23 21.06 -21.36
N TRP A 96 6.39 20.46 -21.05
CA TRP A 96 7.63 21.22 -20.91
C TRP A 96 8.11 21.73 -22.27
N LYS A 97 8.09 20.87 -23.30
CA LYS A 97 8.56 21.24 -24.65
C LYS A 97 7.70 22.35 -25.26
N GLU A 98 6.38 22.22 -25.19
CA GLU A 98 5.43 23.16 -25.81
C GLU A 98 5.31 24.45 -24.99
N ALA A 99 5.02 24.38 -23.69
CA ALA A 99 4.69 25.57 -22.89
C ALA A 99 5.91 26.41 -22.48
N THR A 100 7.14 25.87 -22.57
CA THR A 100 8.38 26.60 -22.24
C THR A 100 9.31 26.79 -23.42
N SER A 101 8.95 26.29 -24.61
CA SER A 101 9.87 26.13 -25.74
C SER A 101 11.15 25.36 -25.37
N SER A 102 11.00 24.31 -24.56
CA SER A 102 12.10 23.46 -24.04
C SER A 102 13.15 24.21 -23.19
N ASN A 103 12.71 25.12 -22.31
CA ASN A 103 13.60 25.90 -21.45
C ASN A 103 14.44 25.00 -20.51
N PRO A 104 15.78 25.04 -20.56
CA PRO A 104 16.64 24.15 -19.78
C PRO A 104 16.50 24.35 -18.26
N ASN A 105 16.23 25.58 -17.79
CA ASN A 105 16.09 25.89 -16.37
C ASN A 105 14.82 25.29 -15.73
N LYS A 106 13.91 24.76 -16.56
CA LYS A 106 12.68 24.06 -16.12
C LYS A 106 12.67 22.59 -16.54
N LYS A 107 13.79 22.06 -17.03
CA LYS A 107 13.88 20.72 -17.64
C LYS A 107 13.91 19.60 -16.61
N PHE A 108 14.68 19.76 -15.54
CA PHE A 108 15.01 18.67 -14.63
C PHE A 108 14.06 18.67 -13.44
N THR A 109 13.39 17.53 -13.25
CA THR A 109 12.48 17.31 -12.12
C THR A 109 13.15 16.48 -11.03
N TRP A 110 14.25 15.81 -11.34
CA TRP A 110 15.14 15.18 -10.37
C TRP A 110 16.56 15.69 -10.63
N ASN A 111 17.11 16.48 -9.72
CA ASN A 111 18.38 17.21 -9.87
C ASN A 111 19.20 17.05 -8.59
N THR A 112 20.01 16.01 -8.47
CA THR A 112 20.81 15.77 -7.25
C THR A 112 22.01 16.71 -7.13
N ALA A 113 22.33 17.48 -8.18
CA ALA A 113 23.35 18.52 -8.10
C ALA A 113 22.90 19.68 -7.18
N GLU A 114 21.62 20.07 -7.26
CA GLU A 114 20.99 21.13 -6.44
C GLU A 114 20.16 20.59 -5.27
N ASN A 115 19.40 19.52 -5.49
CA ASN A 115 18.55 18.87 -4.49
C ASN A 115 19.37 17.90 -3.62
N LYS A 116 19.49 18.21 -2.33
CA LYS A 116 20.27 17.43 -1.35
C LYS A 116 19.40 16.56 -0.43
N TYR A 117 18.16 16.28 -0.83
CA TYR A 117 17.28 15.32 -0.15
C TYR A 117 17.94 13.93 0.03
N PHE A 118 18.81 13.54 -0.91
CA PHE A 118 19.70 12.38 -0.77
C PHE A 118 21.14 12.77 -1.14
N ASP A 119 22.11 12.18 -0.44
CA ASP A 119 23.54 12.32 -0.74
C ASP A 119 23.93 11.40 -1.92
N ASN A 120 23.51 11.82 -3.11
CA ASN A 120 23.72 11.12 -4.38
C ASN A 120 24.75 11.85 -5.26
N PRO A 121 25.51 11.14 -6.11
CA PRO A 121 26.31 11.74 -7.17
C PRO A 121 25.46 12.70 -8.04
N PRO A 122 26.02 13.82 -8.53
CA PRO A 122 25.28 14.84 -9.26
C PRO A 122 24.74 14.28 -10.59
N ARG A 123 23.41 14.24 -10.72
CA ARG A 123 22.67 13.72 -11.86
C ARG A 123 21.36 14.50 -12.04
N ASN A 124 21.08 14.88 -13.28
CA ASN A 124 19.97 15.75 -13.64
C ASN A 124 19.07 15.05 -14.67
N ILE A 125 17.86 14.66 -14.27
CA ILE A 125 16.95 13.84 -15.07
C ILE A 125 15.53 14.44 -15.08
N ARG A 126 14.81 14.22 -16.19
CA ARG A 126 13.42 14.64 -16.40
C ARG A 126 12.50 13.42 -16.32
N PHE A 127 12.29 12.95 -15.09
CA PHE A 127 11.46 11.81 -14.79
C PHE A 127 9.97 12.16 -14.84
N ASP A 128 9.58 13.27 -14.21
CA ASP A 128 8.21 13.74 -14.18
C ASP A 128 7.85 14.48 -15.46
N ARG A 129 6.70 14.11 -16.04
CA ARG A 129 6.25 14.65 -17.32
C ARG A 129 4.74 14.84 -17.31
N CYS A 130 4.27 15.65 -18.25
CA CYS A 130 2.86 15.78 -18.56
C CYS A 130 2.70 15.79 -20.09
N TYR A 131 2.03 14.78 -20.61
CA TYR A 131 1.64 14.70 -22.02
C TYR A 131 0.14 15.03 -22.17
N VAL A 132 -0.20 15.84 -23.16
CA VAL A 132 -1.58 16.17 -23.52
C VAL A 132 -1.84 15.75 -24.96
N LYS A 133 -2.91 14.99 -25.21
CA LYS A 133 -3.40 14.69 -26.56
C LYS A 133 -4.77 15.31 -26.71
N SER A 134 -4.86 16.35 -27.54
CA SER A 134 -6.08 17.13 -27.77
C SER A 134 -5.87 18.07 -28.95
N GLU A 135 -6.89 18.21 -29.79
CA GLU A 135 -6.95 19.23 -30.85
C GLU A 135 -7.39 20.60 -30.29
N LYS A 136 -8.18 20.61 -29.20
CA LYS A 136 -8.79 21.80 -28.59
C LYS A 136 -8.01 22.34 -27.38
N GLY A 137 -7.07 21.54 -26.86
CA GLY A 137 -6.24 21.81 -25.70
C GLY A 137 -4.98 22.58 -26.08
N THR A 138 -4.80 23.75 -25.49
CA THR A 138 -3.63 24.61 -25.66
C THR A 138 -2.83 24.65 -24.36
N LEU A 139 -1.58 24.22 -24.39
CA LEU A 139 -0.66 24.34 -23.26
C LEU A 139 -0.22 25.80 -23.11
N LYS A 140 -0.38 26.36 -21.91
CA LYS A 140 -0.16 27.80 -21.64
C LYS A 140 0.96 28.09 -20.67
N HIS A 141 1.25 27.15 -19.76
CA HIS A 141 2.23 27.36 -18.71
C HIS A 141 2.74 26.01 -18.20
N PHE A 142 4.03 25.97 -17.91
CA PHE A 142 4.70 24.90 -17.20
C PHE A 142 5.69 25.53 -16.20
N ASP A 143 5.71 25.02 -14.98
CA ASP A 143 6.73 25.37 -13.99
C ASP A 143 7.12 24.21 -13.07
N LEU A 144 8.28 24.37 -12.42
CA LEU A 144 8.70 23.53 -11.31
C LEU A 144 8.16 24.11 -10.00
N ILE A 145 7.80 23.23 -9.06
CA ILE A 145 7.36 23.59 -7.71
C ILE A 145 8.09 22.72 -6.67
N GLY A 146 8.37 23.29 -5.49
CA GLY A 146 9.20 22.60 -4.49
C GLY A 146 10.67 22.48 -4.89
N ASN A 147 11.11 23.23 -5.90
CA ASN A 147 12.48 23.31 -6.40
C ASN A 147 13.35 24.31 -5.62
N GLN A 148 13.06 24.51 -4.32
CA GLN A 148 13.80 25.34 -3.39
C GLN A 148 13.79 24.65 -2.01
N PRO A 149 14.84 24.79 -1.19
CA PRO A 149 14.83 24.30 0.19
C PRO A 149 13.71 24.92 1.03
N VAL A 150 13.11 24.12 1.92
CA VAL A 150 11.96 24.47 2.76
C VAL A 150 12.31 25.52 3.82
N ASP A 151 13.54 25.48 4.34
CA ASP A 151 14.02 26.31 5.44
C ASP A 151 15.12 27.32 5.03
N GLY A 152 15.56 27.28 3.77
CA GLY A 152 16.65 28.10 3.25
C GLY A 152 18.07 27.61 3.58
N ASN A 153 18.25 26.53 4.35
CA ASN A 153 19.57 26.02 4.75
C ASN A 153 20.24 25.10 3.70
N GLY A 154 19.81 25.17 2.44
CA GLY A 154 20.49 24.54 1.30
C GLY A 154 20.39 23.01 1.20
N GLY A 155 19.69 22.35 2.14
CA GLY A 155 19.61 20.88 2.24
C GLY A 155 18.20 20.30 2.10
N ASP A 156 17.26 20.79 2.90
CA ASP A 156 15.93 20.17 3.06
C ASP A 156 14.96 20.60 1.98
N TYR A 157 14.78 19.77 0.94
CA TYR A 157 13.72 19.93 -0.05
C TYR A 157 12.46 19.14 0.35
N LEU A 158 11.30 19.44 -0.27
CA LEU A 158 10.04 18.73 0.03
C LEU A 158 10.03 17.25 -0.41
N SER A 159 10.93 16.88 -1.31
CA SER A 159 11.03 15.61 -2.03
C SER A 159 12.35 15.63 -2.82
N ASP A 160 12.90 14.48 -3.18
CA ASP A 160 14.05 14.40 -4.11
C ASP A 160 13.64 14.75 -5.56
N HIS A 161 12.36 14.56 -5.89
CA HIS A 161 11.72 15.13 -7.07
C HIS A 161 11.12 16.52 -6.80
N TYR A 162 11.34 17.46 -7.72
CA TYR A 162 10.57 18.69 -7.87
C TYR A 162 9.22 18.38 -8.55
N GLY A 163 8.14 18.92 -8.01
CA GLY A 163 6.82 18.78 -8.63
C GLY A 163 6.69 19.63 -9.90
N ILE A 164 5.74 19.27 -10.76
CA ILE A 164 5.41 20.05 -11.96
C ILE A 164 4.03 20.71 -11.84
N VAL A 165 3.91 21.95 -12.29
CA VAL A 165 2.65 22.66 -12.52
C VAL A 165 2.45 22.83 -14.01
N VAL A 166 1.25 22.51 -14.51
CA VAL A 166 0.89 22.64 -15.93
C VAL A 166 -0.47 23.29 -16.04
N LYS A 167 -0.58 24.29 -16.93
CA LYS A 167 -1.87 24.88 -17.34
C LYS A 167 -2.17 24.52 -18.79
N CYS A 168 -3.30 23.88 -19.02
CA CYS A 168 -3.86 23.61 -20.34
C CYS A 168 -5.28 24.19 -20.40
N ASP A 169 -5.54 25.05 -21.38
CA ASP A 169 -6.85 25.63 -21.65
C ASP A 169 -7.53 24.83 -22.77
N PHE A 170 -8.79 24.40 -22.54
CA PHE A 170 -9.57 23.64 -23.53
C PHE A 170 -10.69 24.52 -24.10
N ALA A 171 -10.78 24.59 -25.43
CA ALA A 171 -11.89 25.27 -26.10
C ALA A 171 -13.24 24.54 -25.85
N SER A 172 -14.34 25.29 -25.96
CA SER A 172 -15.72 24.77 -25.89
C SER A 172 -16.01 23.78 -27.02
N SER A 173 -16.94 22.84 -26.79
CA SER A 173 -17.51 22.02 -27.85
C SER A 173 -18.81 22.63 -28.37
N ASP A 174 -18.77 23.25 -29.56
CA ASP A 174 -19.97 23.81 -30.22
C ASP A 174 -20.85 22.75 -30.90
N SER A 175 -20.85 21.52 -30.37
CA SER A 175 -21.62 20.40 -30.90
C SER A 175 -22.97 20.28 -30.18
N PRO A 176 -24.12 20.37 -30.89
CA PRO A 176 -25.43 20.17 -30.27
C PRO A 176 -25.62 18.72 -29.82
N LEU A 177 -26.52 18.53 -28.85
CA LEU A 177 -26.80 17.23 -28.22
C LEU A 177 -27.24 16.19 -29.24
N VAL A 178 -26.46 15.12 -29.39
CA VAL A 178 -26.99 13.82 -29.82
C VAL A 178 -27.58 13.17 -28.57
N ASN A 179 -28.89 13.00 -28.55
CA ASN A 179 -29.57 12.33 -27.44
C ASN A 179 -29.15 10.86 -27.40
N ASP A 180 -28.68 10.38 -26.25
CA ASP A 180 -28.64 8.94 -25.97
C ASP A 180 -30.09 8.43 -25.94
N ALA A 181 -30.52 7.82 -27.04
CA ALA A 181 -31.81 7.16 -27.12
C ALA A 181 -31.75 5.86 -26.29
N THR A 182 -32.13 5.95 -25.02
CA THR A 182 -32.58 4.77 -24.26
C THR A 182 -33.82 4.21 -24.94
N SER A 183 -33.78 2.93 -25.31
CA SER A 183 -34.94 2.20 -25.83
C SER A 183 -36.05 2.19 -24.79
N SER A 184 -37.22 2.70 -25.19
CA SER A 184 -38.42 2.84 -24.39
C SER A 184 -39.16 1.52 -24.18
N ASP A 185 -39.76 1.37 -23.00
CA ASP A 185 -41.10 0.81 -22.84
C ASP A 185 -41.86 1.63 -21.76
N ASP A 186 -43.20 1.59 -21.81
CA ASP A 186 -44.20 2.16 -20.87
C ASP A 186 -44.39 3.70 -20.75
N VAL A 187 -45.08 4.21 -21.76
CA VAL A 187 -46.27 5.10 -21.74
C VAL A 187 -46.91 5.45 -20.36
N THR A 188 -46.97 6.75 -19.99
CA THR A 188 -48.26 7.52 -19.83
C THR A 188 -48.07 9.01 -19.44
N SER A 189 -49.09 9.81 -19.80
CA SER A 189 -49.18 11.29 -19.81
C SER A 189 -49.50 11.98 -18.47
N ALA A 190 -48.91 13.17 -18.22
CA ALA A 190 -49.59 14.43 -17.78
C ALA A 190 -48.56 15.57 -17.55
N LEU A 191 -48.42 16.58 -18.42
CA LEU A 191 -49.13 17.88 -18.50
C LEU A 191 -48.89 18.93 -17.36
N TYR A 192 -48.05 19.92 -17.72
CA TYR A 192 -48.20 21.39 -17.54
C TYR A 192 -47.96 22.16 -16.21
N ASN A 193 -47.44 23.38 -16.44
CA ASN A 193 -47.38 24.62 -15.65
C ASN A 193 -46.25 24.78 -14.63
N THR A 194 -45.25 25.68 -14.75
CA THR A 194 -45.07 27.11 -15.17
C THR A 194 -44.78 28.04 -13.98
N THR A 195 -43.71 28.84 -14.16
CA THR A 195 -43.42 30.12 -13.50
C THR A 195 -43.39 30.21 -11.97
N SER A 196 -42.21 30.52 -11.42
CA SER A 196 -41.91 31.93 -11.05
C SER A 196 -40.42 32.10 -10.69
N ALA A 197 -39.89 33.29 -10.95
CA ALA A 197 -38.50 33.65 -10.67
C ALA A 197 -38.41 34.59 -9.45
N SER A 198 -37.39 34.40 -8.62
CA SER A 198 -36.88 35.46 -7.75
C SER A 198 -35.36 35.36 -7.72
N GLY A 199 -34.67 36.43 -8.11
CA GLY A 199 -33.21 36.46 -8.18
C GLY A 199 -32.61 37.17 -6.98
N SER A 200 -31.41 36.77 -6.58
CA SER A 200 -30.50 37.57 -5.77
C SER A 200 -29.23 37.88 -6.57
N LYS A 201 -28.90 39.17 -6.68
CA LYS A 201 -27.61 39.63 -7.23
C LYS A 201 -26.57 39.54 -6.11
N ASP A 202 -25.51 38.77 -6.30
CA ASP A 202 -24.26 38.84 -5.50
C ASP A 202 -23.08 38.17 -6.25
N GLY A 203 -22.91 38.51 -7.53
CA GLY A 203 -21.95 37.85 -8.44
C GLY A 203 -20.70 38.65 -8.84
N SER A 204 -20.71 39.99 -8.72
CA SER A 204 -19.70 40.87 -9.34
C SER A 204 -18.37 40.90 -8.60
N ASP A 205 -18.40 41.00 -7.27
CA ASP A 205 -17.20 41.39 -6.50
C ASP A 205 -16.20 40.24 -6.36
N ALA A 206 -16.68 39.00 -6.38
CA ALA A 206 -15.83 37.82 -6.37
C ALA A 206 -14.98 37.69 -7.66
N ALA A 207 -15.40 38.28 -8.80
CA ALA A 207 -14.59 38.27 -10.02
C ALA A 207 -13.43 39.29 -9.94
N ALA A 208 -13.69 40.50 -9.47
CA ALA A 208 -12.68 41.54 -9.28
C ALA A 208 -11.60 41.13 -8.25
N LEU A 209 -12.01 40.54 -7.12
CA LEU A 209 -11.11 39.98 -6.11
C LEU A 209 -10.26 38.79 -6.61
N ARG A 210 -10.69 38.09 -7.67
CA ARG A 210 -9.91 37.02 -8.32
C ARG A 210 -8.85 37.58 -9.28
N ALA A 211 -9.18 38.63 -10.05
CA ALA A 211 -8.21 39.32 -10.91
C ALA A 211 -7.07 39.97 -10.08
N ALA A 212 -7.40 40.65 -8.98
CA ALA A 212 -6.44 41.29 -8.09
C ALA A 212 -5.45 40.30 -7.42
N ARG A 213 -5.79 39.00 -7.37
CA ARG A 213 -4.96 37.97 -6.73
C ARG A 213 -3.89 37.37 -7.66
N LEU A 214 -4.08 37.41 -8.98
CA LEU A 214 -3.04 36.98 -9.94
C LEU A 214 -1.89 37.99 -10.01
N HIS A 215 -2.20 39.28 -10.04
CA HIS A 215 -1.20 40.35 -10.21
C HIS A 215 -0.15 40.42 -9.08
N LYS A 216 -0.39 39.73 -7.95
CA LYS A 216 0.52 39.70 -6.79
C LYS A 216 1.65 38.67 -6.93
N TYR A 217 1.62 37.78 -7.92
CA TYR A 217 2.69 36.82 -8.19
C TYR A 217 3.70 37.29 -9.26
N GLU A 218 3.40 38.35 -10.01
CA GLU A 218 4.28 38.87 -11.07
C GLU A 218 5.34 39.87 -10.57
N ASN A 219 5.14 40.47 -9.39
CA ASN A 219 5.95 41.58 -8.86
C ASN A 219 6.81 41.26 -7.62
N ALA A 220 7.03 39.98 -7.30
CA ALA A 220 7.91 39.56 -6.19
C ALA A 220 9.41 39.50 -6.56
N GLY A 221 9.78 40.03 -7.73
CA GLY A 221 11.10 39.88 -8.35
C GLY A 221 11.91 41.17 -8.51
N SER A 222 11.93 42.07 -7.51
CA SER A 222 12.93 43.14 -7.42
C SER A 222 12.92 43.83 -6.06
N PHE A 223 13.98 43.67 -5.26
CA PHE A 223 14.53 44.71 -4.39
C PHE A 223 15.96 44.32 -4.00
N GLY A 224 16.95 45.06 -4.53
CA GLY A 224 18.36 44.84 -4.20
C GLY A 224 18.81 45.67 -3.01
N ALA A 225 19.79 45.15 -2.27
CA ALA A 225 20.61 45.91 -1.32
C ALA A 225 22.09 45.70 -1.63
N THR A 226 22.87 46.78 -1.64
CA THR A 226 24.18 46.88 -2.28
C THR A 226 25.35 46.83 -1.31
N VAL A 227 26.48 46.27 -1.79
CA VAL A 227 27.90 46.65 -1.49
C VAL A 227 28.53 46.10 -0.17
N PRO A 228 29.86 45.84 -0.08
CA PRO A 228 30.96 46.09 -1.04
C PRO A 228 31.75 44.86 -1.55
N LYS A 229 32.55 45.11 -2.59
CA LYS A 229 33.52 44.21 -3.22
C LYS A 229 34.78 43.97 -2.36
N LYS A 230 35.39 42.79 -2.46
CA LYS A 230 36.86 42.64 -2.55
C LYS A 230 37.25 41.79 -3.76
N ARG A 231 38.29 42.23 -4.48
CA ARG A 231 38.87 41.56 -5.65
C ARG A 231 39.76 40.40 -5.20
N HIS A 232 39.81 39.32 -5.98
CA HIS A 232 41.06 38.81 -6.54
C HIS A 232 40.78 38.18 -7.92
N THR A 233 41.83 37.81 -8.65
CA THR A 233 41.90 37.92 -10.12
C THR A 233 42.08 36.59 -10.86
N LYS A 234 41.42 36.49 -12.04
CA LYS A 234 41.79 35.70 -13.25
C LYS A 234 42.32 34.27 -13.04
N GLN A 235 41.65 33.29 -13.67
CA GLN A 235 42.06 32.83 -15.01
C GLN A 235 40.88 32.18 -15.77
N LYS A 236 41.15 31.60 -16.94
CA LYS A 236 40.24 31.35 -18.08
C LYS A 236 40.39 29.89 -18.54
N GLU A 237 39.51 29.45 -19.45
CA GLU A 237 39.50 28.10 -20.08
C GLU A 237 39.07 26.95 -19.12
N GLU A 238 38.41 25.87 -19.56
CA GLU A 238 37.93 25.49 -20.91
C GLU A 238 36.66 24.62 -20.86
N VAL A 239 36.03 24.39 -22.01
CA VAL A 239 34.88 23.47 -22.16
C VAL A 239 35.38 22.03 -22.22
N ILE A 240 34.84 21.15 -21.39
CA ILE A 240 35.03 19.69 -21.54
C ILE A 240 33.69 18.98 -21.34
N GLU A 241 33.22 18.31 -22.40
CA GLU A 241 32.22 17.25 -22.32
C GLU A 241 32.87 16.04 -21.62
N LEU A 242 32.20 15.43 -20.65
CA LEU A 242 32.56 14.09 -20.18
C LEU A 242 31.37 13.14 -20.30
N LEU A 243 31.64 12.06 -21.03
CA LEU A 243 30.73 10.97 -21.36
C LEU A 243 30.52 10.03 -20.17
N ASP A 244 29.47 9.20 -20.25
CA ASP A 244 29.30 8.04 -19.38
C ASP A 244 30.51 7.09 -19.51
N SER A 245 31.08 6.64 -18.39
CA SER A 245 31.89 5.41 -18.37
C SER A 245 31.85 4.64 -17.05
N ASP A 246 31.92 3.32 -17.23
CA ASP A 246 32.56 2.30 -16.40
C ASP A 246 31.79 1.51 -15.32
N ASP A 247 32.15 0.22 -15.34
CA ASP A 247 31.62 -0.96 -14.64
C ASP A 247 32.62 -1.46 -13.56
N GLU A 248 32.21 -2.50 -12.82
CA GLU A 248 33.03 -3.45 -12.02
C GLU A 248 33.94 -2.89 -10.90
N ASP A 249 33.73 -3.36 -9.65
CA ASP A 249 34.68 -4.33 -9.06
C ASP A 249 34.11 -5.08 -7.83
N VAL A 250 34.70 -6.23 -7.50
CA VAL A 250 34.14 -7.24 -6.58
C VAL A 250 35.13 -7.64 -5.47
N ASN A 251 34.75 -7.56 -4.18
CA ASN A 251 34.84 -8.66 -3.18
C ASN A 251 34.69 -8.28 -1.68
N ASN A 252 33.78 -8.99 -1.01
CA ASN A 252 33.99 -9.83 0.19
C ASN A 252 34.61 -9.27 1.50
N CYS A 253 33.84 -9.29 2.58
CA CYS A 253 34.32 -9.72 3.91
C CYS A 253 33.17 -10.29 4.77
N ALA A 254 33.49 -11.19 5.71
CA ALA A 254 32.57 -12.18 6.26
C ALA A 254 31.99 -11.88 7.66
N THR A 255 31.02 -12.71 8.01
CA THR A 255 30.28 -12.84 9.28
C THR A 255 31.13 -12.87 10.57
N SER A 256 30.79 -12.02 11.55
CA SER A 256 31.09 -12.26 12.99
C SER A 256 30.35 -11.32 13.99
N ASN A 257 30.07 -10.07 13.65
CA ASN A 257 29.77 -8.99 14.62
C ASN A 257 28.36 -8.94 15.28
N SER A 258 27.58 -10.02 15.28
CA SER A 258 26.15 -9.97 15.70
C SER A 258 25.91 -9.91 17.22
N LEU A 259 26.80 -10.46 18.07
CA LEU A 259 26.52 -10.63 19.50
C LEU A 259 27.06 -9.50 20.39
N GLU A 260 28.21 -8.91 20.04
CA GLU A 260 28.76 -7.77 20.80
C GLU A 260 27.99 -6.47 20.52
N SER A 261 27.45 -6.32 19.30
CA SER A 261 26.65 -5.15 18.90
C SER A 261 25.29 -5.10 19.63
N ASP A 262 24.64 -6.25 19.85
CA ASP A 262 23.41 -6.34 20.65
C ASP A 262 23.64 -6.05 22.14
N ARG A 263 24.80 -6.43 22.70
CA ARG A 263 25.17 -6.12 24.09
C ARG A 263 25.38 -4.62 24.31
N ALA A 264 26.15 -3.98 23.42
CA ALA A 264 26.39 -2.53 23.46
C ALA A 264 25.12 -1.69 23.25
N LEU A 265 24.08 -2.26 22.63
CA LEU A 265 22.77 -1.62 22.46
C LEU A 265 21.97 -1.60 23.77
N ALA A 266 21.93 -2.72 24.51
CA ALA A 266 21.21 -2.81 25.79
C ALA A 266 21.83 -1.92 26.88
N GLU A 267 23.16 -1.94 27.01
CA GLU A 267 23.91 -1.12 28.00
C GLU A 267 23.87 0.39 27.70
N ARG A 268 23.36 0.81 26.54
CA ARG A 268 23.24 2.21 26.13
C ARG A 268 21.81 2.74 26.29
N LEU A 269 20.80 1.96 25.89
CA LEU A 269 19.39 2.30 26.12
C LEU A 269 19.11 2.58 27.60
N GLN A 270 19.69 1.77 28.50
CA GLN A 270 19.49 1.95 29.94
C GLN A 270 20.12 3.26 30.48
N ARG A 271 21.27 3.71 29.94
CA ARG A 271 21.91 4.97 30.34
C ARG A 271 21.17 6.21 29.86
N GLU A 272 20.50 6.13 28.71
CA GLU A 272 19.72 7.23 28.15
C GLU A 272 18.34 7.34 28.85
N GLU A 273 17.77 6.22 29.34
CA GLU A 273 16.58 6.21 30.21
C GLU A 273 16.83 6.79 31.61
N GLU A 274 18.01 6.54 32.20
CA GLU A 274 18.37 7.02 33.56
C GLU A 274 18.56 8.56 33.64
N MET A 275 18.80 9.27 32.53
CA MET A 275 19.00 10.73 32.53
C MET A 275 17.72 11.58 32.45
N ASN A 276 16.59 11.02 31.97
CA ASN A 276 15.34 11.79 31.81
C ASN A 276 14.42 11.76 33.07
N GLY A 277 14.89 11.19 34.18
CA GLY A 277 14.08 10.90 35.38
C GLY A 277 13.96 12.01 36.43
N HIS A 278 14.29 13.27 36.13
CA HIS A 278 14.24 14.37 37.10
C HIS A 278 13.25 15.48 36.72
N HIS A 279 12.00 15.35 37.16
CA HIS A 279 11.18 16.46 37.72
C HIS A 279 9.91 15.89 38.40
N SER A 280 9.79 16.16 39.71
CA SER A 280 8.64 15.86 40.60
C SER A 280 7.55 16.95 40.50
N PHE A 281 6.32 16.96 41.07
CA PHE A 281 5.59 16.34 42.21
C PHE A 281 4.06 16.48 41.93
N ALA A 282 3.02 16.03 42.67
CA ALA A 282 2.80 15.10 43.82
C ALA A 282 1.26 14.82 43.97
N GLU A 283 0.89 13.70 44.63
CA GLU A 283 -0.34 13.40 45.43
C GLU A 283 -1.78 13.68 44.87
N SER A 284 -2.87 12.98 45.27
CA SER A 284 -3.15 12.19 46.49
C SER A 284 -4.15 11.01 46.31
N SER A 285 -4.05 10.05 47.25
CA SER A 285 -5.09 9.13 47.79
C SER A 285 -5.99 8.24 46.91
N ALA A 286 -5.68 6.93 46.83
CA ALA A 286 -6.56 5.83 47.29
C ALA A 286 -5.84 4.45 47.31
N SER A 287 -5.97 3.70 48.41
CA SER A 287 -5.58 2.29 48.65
C SER A 287 -4.23 1.77 48.11
N GLN A 288 -3.26 1.55 49.01
CA GLN A 288 -1.93 1.03 48.70
C GLN A 288 -1.92 -0.47 48.34
N VAL A 289 -1.22 -0.81 47.27
CA VAL A 289 -0.56 -2.10 47.05
C VAL A 289 0.94 -1.80 46.98
N ASP A 290 1.77 -2.57 47.69
CA ASP A 290 3.22 -2.35 47.69
C ASP A 290 3.82 -2.75 46.32
N TYR A 291 4.40 -1.76 45.63
CA TYR A 291 5.05 -1.90 44.33
C TYR A 291 6.56 -1.62 44.37
N SER A 292 7.18 -1.64 45.56
CA SER A 292 8.60 -1.32 45.80
C SER A 292 9.62 -2.11 44.96
N SER A 293 9.22 -3.23 44.34
CA SER A 293 10.06 -4.06 43.48
C SER A 293 9.89 -3.85 41.96
N VAL A 294 9.11 -2.86 41.50
CA VAL A 294 8.82 -2.65 40.08
C VAL A 294 9.45 -1.34 39.56
N ARG A 295 10.38 -1.46 38.60
CA ARG A 295 11.05 -0.30 37.99
C ARG A 295 10.05 0.61 37.22
N PRO A 296 10.11 1.95 37.38
CA PRO A 296 9.43 2.88 36.49
C PRO A 296 9.92 2.68 35.05
N GLY A 297 9.00 2.69 34.07
CA GLY A 297 9.28 2.45 32.65
C GLY A 297 8.40 1.35 32.04
N VAL A 298 8.25 0.21 32.72
CA VAL A 298 7.40 -0.89 32.22
C VAL A 298 5.90 -0.57 32.34
N LEU A 299 5.49 0.18 33.38
CA LEU A 299 4.08 0.50 33.60
C LEU A 299 3.48 1.53 32.62
N GLY A 300 4.27 2.43 32.03
CA GLY A 300 3.75 3.51 31.17
C GLY A 300 3.05 2.97 29.92
N SER A 301 3.78 2.18 29.12
CA SER A 301 3.29 1.69 27.83
C SER A 301 2.07 0.76 27.89
N LEU A 302 1.71 0.25 29.08
CA LEU A 302 0.55 -0.61 29.35
C LEU A 302 -0.60 0.14 30.06
N ARG A 303 -0.31 1.10 30.95
CA ARG A 303 -1.34 2.01 31.49
C ARG A 303 -2.02 2.79 30.37
N ASP A 304 -1.23 3.31 29.43
CA ASP A 304 -1.74 4.08 28.29
C ASP A 304 -2.56 3.20 27.33
N LYS A 305 -2.21 1.91 27.19
CA LYS A 305 -3.03 0.93 26.44
C LYS A 305 -4.42 0.78 27.07
N HIS A 306 -4.51 0.65 28.40
CA HIS A 306 -5.81 0.52 29.05
C HIS A 306 -6.66 1.79 28.93
N ALA A 307 -6.05 2.98 28.98
CA ALA A 307 -6.75 4.23 28.71
C ALA A 307 -7.23 4.32 27.25
N ALA A 308 -6.35 3.99 26.29
CA ALA A 308 -6.63 3.96 24.85
C ALA A 308 -7.85 3.11 24.48
N LEU A 309 -8.05 1.99 25.18
CA LEU A 309 -9.08 1.00 24.85
C LEU A 309 -10.43 1.27 25.52
N GLN A 310 -10.56 2.22 26.46
CA GLN A 310 -11.87 2.58 27.02
C GLN A 310 -12.80 3.16 25.93
N PRO A 311 -14.12 2.98 26.01
CA PRO A 311 -15.07 3.56 25.04
C PRO A 311 -15.07 5.10 25.07
N ASP A 312 -14.78 5.68 26.23
CA ASP A 312 -15.14 7.06 26.59
C ASP A 312 -14.12 8.11 26.14
N VAL A 313 -12.97 7.70 25.59
CA VAL A 313 -11.93 8.63 25.09
C VAL A 313 -12.35 9.20 23.73
N THR A 314 -13.31 10.12 23.75
CA THR A 314 -13.58 11.03 22.63
C THR A 314 -12.44 12.05 22.54
N ALA A 315 -11.62 11.92 21.49
CA ALA A 315 -10.57 12.89 21.20
C ALA A 315 -11.18 14.30 21.05
N GLN A 316 -10.65 15.27 21.79
CA GLN A 316 -11.13 16.65 21.73
C GLN A 316 -10.95 17.21 20.30
N LEU A 317 -12.05 17.68 19.72
CA LEU A 317 -12.13 18.19 18.35
C LEU A 317 -11.35 19.49 18.17
N SER A 318 -10.06 19.39 17.83
CA SER A 318 -9.34 20.50 17.20
C SER A 318 -9.64 20.54 15.70
N ALA A 319 -10.53 21.45 15.30
CA ALA A 319 -11.00 21.57 13.92
C ALA A 319 -9.92 22.15 12.98
N SER A 320 -9.11 21.27 12.37
CA SER A 320 -8.24 21.64 11.24
C SER A 320 -9.08 21.94 9.98
N ARG A 321 -8.96 23.16 9.46
CA ARG A 321 -9.90 23.77 8.49
C ARG A 321 -10.03 23.10 7.10
N ASN A 322 -9.27 22.05 6.78
CA ASN A 322 -9.23 21.47 5.42
C ASN A 322 -9.27 19.93 5.35
N GLY A 323 -9.42 19.20 6.46
CA GLY A 323 -9.50 17.72 6.44
C GLY A 323 -8.23 16.99 5.98
N VAL A 324 -7.10 17.68 5.89
CA VAL A 324 -5.78 17.10 5.65
C VAL A 324 -5.11 16.86 7.01
N PHE A 325 -4.77 15.60 7.28
CA PHE A 325 -4.12 15.18 8.53
C PHE A 325 -2.65 14.86 8.28
N ALA A 326 -1.78 15.72 8.80
CA ALA A 326 -0.34 15.65 8.66
C ALA A 326 0.33 15.01 9.87
N THR A 327 1.47 14.37 9.60
CA THR A 327 2.42 13.87 10.59
C THR A 327 3.58 14.84 10.68
N HIS A 328 3.89 15.33 11.88
CA HIS A 328 4.94 16.32 12.10
C HIS A 328 6.02 15.75 13.02
N ILE A 329 7.28 15.98 12.66
CA ILE A 329 8.43 15.79 13.57
C ILE A 329 8.78 17.17 14.14
N ARG A 330 8.86 17.30 15.46
CA ARG A 330 9.33 18.52 16.14
C ARG A 330 10.37 18.12 17.17
N ALA A 331 11.59 18.68 17.06
CA ALA A 331 12.72 18.32 17.91
C ALA A 331 12.98 16.80 18.00
N GLY A 332 12.83 16.09 16.87
CA GLY A 332 12.97 14.62 16.80
C GLY A 332 11.76 13.81 17.29
N VAL A 333 10.71 14.45 17.81
CA VAL A 333 9.49 13.80 18.33
C VAL A 333 8.36 13.84 17.30
N LEU A 334 7.81 12.68 16.98
CA LEU A 334 6.68 12.48 16.08
C LEU A 334 5.36 12.90 16.74
N SER A 335 4.49 13.51 15.94
CA SER A 335 3.11 13.85 16.30
C SER A 335 2.20 13.68 15.09
N ASP A 336 0.93 13.39 15.31
CA ASP A 336 -0.06 13.20 14.26
C ASP A 336 -1.31 14.04 14.56
N THR A 337 -1.79 14.76 13.55
CA THR A 337 -2.94 15.68 13.66
C THR A 337 -4.29 15.03 13.33
N HIS A 338 -4.31 13.73 13.05
CA HIS A 338 -5.55 13.00 12.77
C HIS A 338 -6.43 12.92 14.04
N PRO A 339 -7.75 13.17 13.98
CA PRO A 339 -8.67 13.18 15.14
C PRO A 339 -8.94 11.79 15.75
N GLN A 340 -8.22 10.77 15.30
CA GLN A 340 -8.23 9.40 15.84
C GLN A 340 -6.85 9.00 16.36
N ALA A 341 -5.89 9.92 16.35
CA ALA A 341 -4.54 9.74 16.83
C ALA A 341 -4.24 10.70 17.98
N TRP A 342 -3.37 10.29 18.90
CA TRP A 342 -2.93 11.11 20.03
C TRP A 342 -1.57 10.62 20.54
N SER A 343 -0.79 11.51 21.16
CA SER A 343 0.49 11.15 21.78
C SER A 343 0.31 10.80 23.27
N SER A 344 0.91 9.70 23.73
CA SER A 344 0.89 9.27 25.13
C SER A 344 2.05 8.30 25.42
N GLY A 345 2.88 8.63 26.41
CA GLY A 345 3.90 7.75 27.00
C GLY A 345 5.06 7.33 26.08
N GLY A 346 5.53 8.21 25.20
CA GLY A 346 6.57 7.87 24.21
C GLY A 346 6.03 7.25 22.91
N TRP A 347 4.72 7.37 22.66
CA TRP A 347 4.03 6.76 21.53
C TRP A 347 3.01 7.71 20.90
N VAL A 348 2.92 7.70 19.58
CA VAL A 348 1.73 8.17 18.85
C VAL A 348 0.82 6.97 18.64
N TRP A 349 -0.39 7.04 19.17
CA TRP A 349 -1.42 6.00 19.03
C TRP A 349 -2.40 6.36 17.91
N VAL A 350 -3.11 5.36 17.39
CA VAL A 350 -4.30 5.52 16.54
C VAL A 350 -5.34 4.46 16.89
N LYS A 351 -6.61 4.87 16.94
CA LYS A 351 -7.77 3.99 17.19
C LYS A 351 -8.71 4.01 15.99
N ASN A 352 -9.36 2.89 15.71
CA ASN A 352 -10.43 2.82 14.73
C ASN A 352 -11.73 3.42 15.33
N PRO A 353 -12.47 4.28 14.60
CA PRO A 353 -13.66 4.95 15.13
C PRO A 353 -14.83 3.99 15.43
N GLN A 354 -14.88 2.81 14.82
CA GLN A 354 -15.84 1.76 15.13
C GLN A 354 -15.45 0.90 16.33
N TYR A 355 -14.29 1.10 16.98
CA TYR A 355 -13.78 0.25 18.07
C TYR A 355 -14.84 -0.07 19.14
N ALA A 356 -15.60 0.93 19.60
CA ALA A 356 -16.60 0.72 20.67
C ALA A 356 -17.81 -0.14 20.25
N ASN A 357 -18.05 -0.29 18.94
CA ASN A 357 -19.17 -1.02 18.36
C ASN A 357 -18.74 -2.31 17.65
N ASP A 358 -17.43 -2.60 17.59
CA ASP A 358 -16.88 -3.77 16.93
C ASP A 358 -16.94 -5.00 17.86
N SER A 359 -17.54 -6.10 17.39
CA SER A 359 -17.70 -7.33 18.17
C SER A 359 -16.40 -8.09 18.46
N LYS A 360 -15.31 -7.76 17.77
CA LYS A 360 -13.94 -8.22 18.08
C LYS A 360 -13.21 -7.28 19.04
N SER A 361 -13.75 -6.12 19.38
CA SER A 361 -13.14 -5.23 20.37
C SER A 361 -13.04 -5.92 21.73
N ARG A 362 -11.94 -5.65 22.43
CA ARG A 362 -11.57 -6.36 23.66
C ARG A 362 -10.60 -5.54 24.48
N VAL A 363 -10.67 -5.70 25.79
CA VAL A 363 -9.62 -5.32 26.74
C VAL A 363 -9.36 -6.53 27.62
N ASP A 364 -8.10 -6.98 27.72
CA ASP A 364 -7.75 -8.01 28.70
C ASP A 364 -7.85 -7.38 30.09
N SER A 365 -8.55 -8.01 31.05
CA SER A 365 -8.81 -7.35 32.34
C SER A 365 -7.56 -7.25 33.22
N LYS A 366 -7.51 -6.26 34.13
CA LYS A 366 -6.39 -6.14 35.08
C LYS A 366 -6.28 -7.39 35.97
N ASP A 367 -7.40 -7.98 36.33
CA ASP A 367 -7.46 -9.16 37.19
C ASP A 367 -7.00 -10.44 36.45
N ASP A 368 -7.35 -10.57 35.17
CA ASP A 368 -6.82 -11.61 34.28
C ASP A 368 -5.29 -11.54 34.18
N VAL A 369 -4.76 -10.34 33.92
CA VAL A 369 -3.31 -10.09 33.87
C VAL A 369 -2.64 -10.36 35.23
N ALA A 370 -3.27 -9.98 36.34
CA ALA A 370 -2.76 -10.23 37.69
C ALA A 370 -2.71 -11.73 38.04
N ARG A 371 -3.77 -12.49 37.74
CA ARG A 371 -3.82 -13.95 37.91
C ARG A 371 -2.74 -14.65 37.07
N MET A 372 -2.66 -14.31 35.78
CA MET A 372 -1.65 -14.85 34.86
C MET A 372 -0.22 -14.56 35.36
N SER A 373 0.04 -13.33 35.80
CA SER A 373 1.36 -12.90 36.27
C SER A 373 1.75 -13.58 37.59
N THR A 374 0.78 -13.82 38.47
CA THR A 374 0.98 -14.55 39.74
C THR A 374 1.36 -16.00 39.46
N GLU A 375 0.61 -16.70 38.62
CA GLU A 375 0.91 -18.10 38.28
C GLU A 375 2.22 -18.24 37.49
N TRP A 376 2.53 -17.30 36.60
CA TRP A 376 3.83 -17.22 35.93
C TRP A 376 5.00 -17.04 36.91
N ASN A 377 4.85 -16.19 37.93
CA ASN A 377 5.87 -15.99 38.95
C ASN A 377 6.04 -17.22 39.85
N SER A 378 4.97 -17.96 40.15
CA SER A 378 5.05 -19.26 40.83
C SER A 378 5.75 -20.31 39.97
N LEU A 379 5.45 -20.37 38.67
CA LEU A 379 6.13 -21.28 37.74
C LEU A 379 7.64 -20.99 37.67
N LYS A 380 8.06 -19.72 37.62
CA LYS A 380 9.48 -19.30 37.68
C LYS A 380 10.21 -19.68 38.97
N LYS A 381 9.49 -19.93 40.07
CA LYS A 381 10.05 -20.41 41.34
C LYS A 381 10.05 -21.94 41.46
N SER A 382 9.36 -22.64 40.55
CA SER A 382 9.34 -24.10 40.50
C SER A 382 10.56 -24.66 39.78
N ASN A 383 10.92 -25.92 40.07
CA ASN A 383 12.04 -26.61 39.42
C ASN A 383 11.69 -27.15 38.00
N VAL A 384 10.67 -26.58 37.35
CA VAL A 384 10.15 -27.02 36.05
C VAL A 384 10.88 -26.29 34.92
N LYS A 385 11.27 -27.01 33.87
CA LYS A 385 11.81 -26.41 32.65
C LYS A 385 10.75 -25.55 31.95
N ILE A 386 10.86 -24.24 32.08
CA ILE A 386 9.91 -23.30 31.49
C ILE A 386 10.10 -23.19 29.98
N THR A 387 9.00 -23.08 29.24
CA THR A 387 8.97 -22.91 27.80
C THR A 387 8.02 -21.78 27.42
N HIS A 388 8.15 -21.28 26.18
CA HIS A 388 7.21 -20.33 25.60
C HIS A 388 5.76 -20.87 25.58
N ARG A 389 5.60 -22.20 25.47
CA ARG A 389 4.29 -22.85 25.45
C ARG A 389 3.53 -22.66 26.76
N HIS A 390 4.21 -22.81 27.92
CA HIS A 390 3.59 -22.59 29.23
C HIS A 390 2.99 -21.19 29.37
N LEU A 391 3.62 -20.16 28.77
CA LEU A 391 3.08 -18.81 28.79
C LEU A 391 1.87 -18.63 27.87
N ILE A 392 1.83 -19.31 26.71
CA ILE A 392 0.63 -19.36 25.85
C ILE A 392 -0.53 -20.04 26.58
N ASP A 393 -0.27 -21.13 27.30
CA ASP A 393 -1.28 -21.87 28.06
C ASP A 393 -1.82 -21.02 29.23
N LEU A 394 -0.95 -20.31 29.96
CA LEU A 394 -1.37 -19.36 31.00
C LEU A 394 -2.15 -18.17 30.43
N ALA A 395 -1.71 -17.60 29.30
CA ALA A 395 -2.41 -16.51 28.62
C ALA A 395 -3.83 -16.95 28.19
N THR A 396 -3.96 -18.18 27.69
CA THR A 396 -5.24 -18.79 27.32
C THR A 396 -6.12 -19.03 28.54
N LYS A 397 -5.58 -19.68 29.59
CA LYS A 397 -6.25 -19.99 30.85
C LYS A 397 -6.82 -18.75 31.54
N HIS A 398 -6.05 -17.66 31.55
CA HIS A 398 -6.40 -16.40 32.19
C HIS A 398 -6.94 -15.36 31.22
N ASN A 399 -7.36 -15.73 30.00
CA ASN A 399 -8.04 -14.82 29.07
C ASN A 399 -7.24 -13.56 28.66
N VAL A 400 -5.91 -13.57 28.79
CA VAL A 400 -4.98 -12.51 28.36
C VAL A 400 -4.63 -12.72 26.88
N LEU A 401 -5.57 -12.38 25.99
CA LEU A 401 -5.54 -12.83 24.59
C LEU A 401 -4.99 -11.81 23.59
N HIS A 402 -4.61 -10.59 24.00
CA HIS A 402 -4.04 -9.65 23.04
C HIS A 402 -2.66 -10.05 22.52
N GLY A 403 -2.38 -9.64 21.29
CA GLY A 403 -1.03 -9.55 20.75
C GLY A 403 -0.87 -8.35 19.83
N LYS A 404 0.34 -8.17 19.31
CA LYS A 404 0.65 -7.11 18.33
C LYS A 404 1.63 -7.61 17.27
N TRP A 405 1.40 -7.23 16.03
CA TRP A 405 2.42 -7.25 14.99
C TRP A 405 3.39 -6.09 15.22
N LEU A 406 4.67 -6.42 15.37
CA LEU A 406 5.79 -5.51 15.46
C LEU A 406 6.42 -5.39 14.07
N LEU A 407 6.69 -4.16 13.64
CA LEU A 407 7.49 -3.84 12.47
C LEU A 407 8.21 -2.52 12.69
N ASN A 408 9.28 -2.27 11.94
CA ASN A 408 9.99 -1.00 11.97
C ASN A 408 9.69 -0.20 10.69
N ILE A 409 9.42 1.09 10.87
CA ILE A 409 9.43 2.10 9.79
C ILE A 409 10.71 2.90 9.96
N LYS A 410 11.50 3.07 8.89
CA LYS A 410 12.73 3.88 8.97
C LYS A 410 12.40 5.35 9.32
N ALA A 411 13.34 6.06 9.95
CA ALA A 411 13.13 7.44 10.39
C ALA A 411 12.81 8.41 9.23
N ASP A 412 13.49 8.26 8.10
CA ASP A 412 13.24 8.99 6.83
C ASP A 412 11.85 8.70 6.23
N CYS A 413 11.34 7.48 6.39
CA CYS A 413 10.04 7.04 5.87
C CYS A 413 8.86 7.32 6.83
N VAL A 414 9.09 7.83 8.05
CA VAL A 414 8.02 7.89 9.06
C VAL A 414 6.84 8.78 8.64
N GLN A 415 7.10 9.91 7.98
CA GLN A 415 6.05 10.82 7.52
C GLN A 415 5.27 10.30 6.30
N THR A 416 5.78 9.29 5.58
CA THR A 416 5.11 8.68 4.42
C THR A 416 4.41 7.37 4.78
N ASP A 417 5.02 6.54 5.63
CA ASP A 417 4.53 5.20 5.97
C ASP A 417 3.60 5.16 7.18
N TRP A 418 3.81 5.97 8.21
CA TRP A 418 2.89 6.01 9.36
C TRP A 418 1.46 6.43 8.95
N PRO A 419 1.25 7.45 8.08
CA PRO A 419 -0.08 7.75 7.54
C PRO A 419 -0.76 6.55 6.86
N LYS A 420 -0.02 5.65 6.20
CA LYS A 420 -0.59 4.44 5.58
C LYS A 420 -1.14 3.51 6.66
N VAL A 421 -0.36 3.24 7.72
CA VAL A 421 -0.80 2.43 8.87
C VAL A 421 -2.04 3.06 9.50
N ARG A 422 -1.96 4.35 9.87
CA ARG A 422 -3.04 5.12 10.48
C ARG A 422 -4.33 5.07 9.66
N ASN A 423 -4.26 5.39 8.36
CA ASN A 423 -5.42 5.40 7.49
C ASN A 423 -6.01 3.99 7.33
N ALA A 424 -5.19 2.95 7.35
CA ALA A 424 -5.64 1.55 7.29
C ALA A 424 -6.26 1.06 8.63
N ILE A 425 -5.84 1.57 9.79
CA ILE A 425 -6.54 1.38 11.08
C ILE A 425 -7.91 2.07 11.02
N VAL A 426 -7.94 3.37 10.68
CA VAL A 426 -9.16 4.19 10.64
C VAL A 426 -10.18 3.65 9.62
N GLY A 427 -9.72 3.13 8.48
CA GLY A 427 -10.55 2.49 7.46
C GLY A 427 -10.91 1.03 7.72
N GLY A 428 -10.61 0.47 8.89
CA GLY A 428 -10.97 -0.92 9.27
C GLY A 428 -10.23 -2.02 8.51
N LYS A 429 -9.15 -1.68 7.79
CA LYS A 429 -8.33 -2.63 7.01
C LYS A 429 -7.34 -3.40 7.89
N LEU A 430 -6.77 -2.77 8.90
CA LEU A 430 -5.89 -3.40 9.90
C LEU A 430 -6.69 -3.84 11.14
N GLY A 431 -6.01 -4.11 12.26
CA GLY A 431 -6.66 -4.25 13.57
C GLY A 431 -7.24 -2.91 14.06
N LEU A 432 -7.91 -2.92 15.22
CA LEU A 432 -8.65 -1.75 15.68
C LEU A 432 -7.79 -0.66 16.35
N VAL A 433 -6.53 -0.96 16.71
CA VAL A 433 -5.60 -0.03 17.35
C VAL A 433 -4.17 -0.28 16.86
N ALA A 434 -3.41 0.80 16.64
CA ALA A 434 -1.97 0.74 16.49
C ALA A 434 -1.26 1.86 17.26
N LYS A 435 0.06 1.74 17.38
CA LYS A 435 0.92 2.82 17.85
C LYS A 435 2.29 2.77 17.18
N ILE A 436 2.98 3.89 17.17
CA ILE A 436 4.36 4.06 16.71
C ILE A 436 5.16 4.80 17.78
N SER A 437 6.44 4.48 17.97
CA SER A 437 7.30 5.23 18.89
C SER A 437 7.40 6.68 18.43
N ASP A 438 7.36 7.65 19.35
CA ASP A 438 7.41 9.05 18.95
C ASP A 438 8.84 9.49 18.57
N ALA A 439 9.88 8.96 19.20
CA ALA A 439 11.26 9.03 18.73
C ALA A 439 11.68 7.76 17.93
N PRO A 440 12.58 7.88 16.94
CA PRO A 440 13.23 6.74 16.30
C PRO A 440 14.42 6.19 17.11
N ASP A 441 14.67 4.88 17.03
CA ASP A 441 15.95 4.27 17.39
C ASP A 441 16.87 4.11 16.15
N LYS A 442 18.02 3.46 16.31
CA LYS A 442 18.96 3.16 15.20
C LYS A 442 18.35 2.32 14.06
N ARG A 443 17.21 1.67 14.30
CA ARG A 443 16.45 0.83 13.36
C ARG A 443 15.14 1.50 12.93
N GLY A 444 14.93 2.77 13.28
CA GLY A 444 13.75 3.58 12.95
C GLY A 444 12.72 3.64 14.07
N HIS A 445 11.48 3.92 13.71
CA HIS A 445 10.35 3.88 14.64
C HIS A 445 9.77 2.46 14.73
N VAL A 446 9.52 2.00 15.95
CA VAL A 446 8.82 0.73 16.19
C VAL A 446 7.31 0.95 16.07
N VAL A 447 6.65 0.18 15.22
CA VAL A 447 5.19 0.15 15.08
C VAL A 447 4.63 -1.11 15.71
N CYS A 448 3.55 -0.96 16.47
CA CYS A 448 2.75 -2.05 17.03
C CYS A 448 1.32 -1.97 16.46
N ILE A 449 0.89 -2.99 15.70
CA ILE A 449 -0.51 -3.12 15.24
C ILE A 449 -1.18 -4.24 16.05
N TYR A 450 -2.18 -3.90 16.86
CA TYR A 450 -2.78 -4.83 17.81
C TYR A 450 -3.80 -5.78 17.17
N CYS A 451 -3.80 -7.03 17.63
CA CYS A 451 -4.85 -8.01 17.39
C CYS A 451 -5.56 -8.31 18.73
N PRO A 452 -6.90 -8.24 18.81
CA PRO A 452 -7.65 -8.45 20.06
C PRO A 452 -7.52 -9.85 20.66
N ASN A 453 -7.33 -10.88 19.82
CA ASN A 453 -7.31 -12.28 20.23
C ASN A 453 -6.30 -13.07 19.40
N PHE A 454 -5.17 -13.48 19.98
CA PHE A 454 -4.16 -14.29 19.29
C PHE A 454 -4.66 -15.71 18.92
N LEU A 455 -5.77 -16.18 19.49
CA LEU A 455 -6.39 -17.46 19.12
C LEU A 455 -7.19 -17.37 17.81
N ASP A 456 -7.71 -16.18 17.46
CA ASP A 456 -8.33 -15.92 16.15
C ASP A 456 -7.21 -15.83 15.08
N LYS A 457 -6.87 -16.99 14.52
CA LYS A 457 -5.78 -17.11 13.53
C LYS A 457 -6.14 -16.42 12.22
N ASP A 458 -7.41 -16.39 11.86
CA ASP A 458 -7.89 -15.73 10.65
C ASP A 458 -7.72 -14.22 10.75
N GLU A 459 -8.02 -13.63 11.91
CA GLU A 459 -7.75 -12.21 12.18
C GLU A 459 -6.25 -11.88 12.23
N VAL A 460 -5.45 -12.70 12.90
CA VAL A 460 -3.97 -12.54 12.93
C VAL A 460 -3.40 -12.55 11.50
N LEU A 461 -3.87 -13.46 10.64
CA LEU A 461 -3.52 -13.52 9.22
C LEU A 461 -4.07 -12.36 8.40
N ARG A 462 -5.33 -11.96 8.62
CA ARG A 462 -6.01 -10.88 7.90
C ARG A 462 -5.24 -9.57 8.09
N ILE A 463 -4.89 -9.27 9.34
CA ILE A 463 -4.05 -8.12 9.69
C ILE A 463 -2.68 -8.23 9.01
N ARG A 464 -2.01 -9.38 9.05
CA ARG A 464 -0.72 -9.59 8.36
C ARG A 464 -0.83 -9.31 6.85
N LYS A 465 -1.83 -9.89 6.18
CA LYS A 465 -2.08 -9.69 4.74
C LYS A 465 -2.38 -8.24 4.41
N ALA A 466 -3.11 -7.51 5.26
CA ALA A 466 -3.35 -6.09 5.09
C ALA A 466 -2.07 -5.24 5.27
N ILE A 467 -1.19 -5.57 6.22
CA ILE A 467 0.13 -4.90 6.35
C ILE A 467 0.94 -5.01 5.05
N ARG A 468 0.92 -6.18 4.39
CA ARG A 468 1.54 -6.38 3.07
C ARG A 468 0.80 -5.64 1.95
N ASN A 469 -0.48 -5.93 1.77
CA ASN A 469 -1.22 -5.60 0.55
C ASN A 469 -1.84 -4.19 0.57
N ASP A 470 -2.32 -3.73 1.73
CA ASP A 470 -3.02 -2.45 1.88
C ASP A 470 -2.11 -1.32 2.37
N VAL A 471 -1.06 -1.64 3.13
CA VAL A 471 -0.10 -0.67 3.68
C VAL A 471 1.23 -0.65 2.91
N GLY A 472 1.67 -1.80 2.39
CA GLY A 472 2.88 -1.91 1.55
C GLY A 472 4.21 -2.06 2.29
N LEU A 473 4.21 -2.38 3.59
CA LEU A 473 5.41 -2.28 4.44
C LEU A 473 6.27 -3.56 4.54
N GLU A 474 5.86 -4.67 3.93
CA GLU A 474 6.56 -5.97 4.09
C GLU A 474 7.94 -6.02 3.41
N ARG A 475 8.18 -5.23 2.34
CA ARG A 475 9.42 -5.31 1.53
C ARG A 475 10.72 -4.92 2.27
N HIS A 476 10.61 -4.29 3.45
CA HIS A 476 11.75 -3.72 4.17
C HIS A 476 11.78 -4.03 5.68
N SER A 477 10.86 -4.87 6.18
CA SER A 477 10.67 -5.04 7.63
C SER A 477 10.19 -6.45 8.00
N ILE A 478 10.91 -7.13 8.90
CA ILE A 478 10.49 -8.43 9.46
C ILE A 478 9.32 -8.20 10.42
N LEU A 479 8.15 -8.71 10.04
CA LEU A 479 6.92 -8.68 10.84
C LEU A 479 7.03 -9.70 11.98
N ARG A 480 6.90 -9.27 13.23
CA ARG A 480 6.99 -10.16 14.41
C ARG A 480 5.78 -10.04 15.32
N PHE A 481 5.02 -11.10 15.54
CA PHE A 481 3.87 -11.10 16.43
C PHE A 481 4.28 -11.41 17.88
N LYS A 482 4.12 -10.44 18.77
CA LYS A 482 4.36 -10.57 20.22
C LYS A 482 3.03 -10.54 21.00
N LEU A 483 2.80 -11.55 21.84
CA LEU A 483 1.65 -11.59 22.75
C LEU A 483 1.84 -10.58 23.89
N ASP A 484 0.74 -9.97 24.36
CA ASP A 484 0.79 -9.11 25.54
C ASP A 484 1.14 -9.90 26.80
N ALA A 485 0.80 -11.20 26.87
CA ALA A 485 1.29 -12.10 27.91
C ALA A 485 2.83 -12.13 28.02
N VAL A 486 3.56 -12.10 26.89
CA VAL A 486 5.03 -12.06 26.85
C VAL A 486 5.56 -10.71 27.36
N THR A 487 4.84 -9.61 27.07
CA THR A 487 5.15 -8.28 27.60
C THR A 487 4.90 -8.22 29.12
N ASN A 488 3.73 -8.66 29.59
CA ASN A 488 3.34 -8.69 31.01
C ASN A 488 4.24 -9.63 31.84
N ALA A 489 4.73 -10.73 31.25
CA ALA A 489 5.70 -11.64 31.85
C ALA A 489 7.13 -11.06 31.98
N ASN A 490 7.37 -9.85 31.48
CA ASN A 490 8.65 -9.16 31.37
C ASN A 490 9.71 -9.93 30.53
N ILE A 491 9.29 -10.57 29.44
CA ILE A 491 10.17 -11.38 28.58
C ILE A 491 10.63 -10.57 27.36
N TYR A 492 11.94 -10.37 27.27
CA TYR A 492 12.65 -9.63 26.23
C TYR A 492 13.95 -10.33 25.85
N ALA A 493 14.49 -10.06 24.67
CA ALA A 493 15.62 -10.83 24.11
C ALA A 493 16.91 -10.69 24.94
N TYR A 494 17.06 -9.58 25.66
CA TYR A 494 18.21 -9.29 26.51
C TYR A 494 18.10 -9.86 27.93
N ASN A 495 16.91 -10.29 28.38
CA ASN A 495 16.66 -10.72 29.77
C ASN A 495 16.13 -12.15 29.90
N SER A 496 15.93 -12.86 28.78
CA SER A 496 15.32 -14.18 28.77
C SER A 496 15.79 -15.01 27.59
N ALA A 497 16.14 -16.28 27.86
CA ALA A 497 16.37 -17.30 26.84
C ALA A 497 15.06 -17.84 26.22
N LEU A 498 13.89 -17.41 26.70
CA LEU A 498 12.60 -17.76 26.10
C LEU A 498 12.34 -16.92 24.85
N ARG A 499 11.72 -17.53 23.83
CA ARG A 499 11.29 -16.83 22.62
C ARG A 499 10.39 -15.65 22.98
N THR A 500 10.64 -14.51 22.36
CA THR A 500 9.96 -13.23 22.66
C THR A 500 8.78 -12.93 21.72
N THR A 501 8.62 -13.75 20.68
CA THR A 501 7.61 -13.66 19.61
C THR A 501 6.93 -15.03 19.47
N SER A 502 5.74 -15.06 18.89
CA SER A 502 5.01 -16.32 18.63
C SER A 502 4.86 -16.64 17.15
N TYR A 503 4.85 -15.60 16.31
CA TYR A 503 4.94 -15.68 14.85
C TYR A 503 5.96 -14.65 14.40
N ASP A 504 6.73 -14.95 13.37
CA ASP A 504 7.61 -13.99 12.67
C ASP A 504 7.28 -14.12 11.16
N CYS A 505 7.74 -13.22 10.26
CA CYS A 505 7.61 -13.33 8.79
C CYS A 505 8.37 -12.18 8.10
N GLY A 506 8.71 -12.29 6.81
CA GLY A 506 9.27 -11.20 5.99
C GLY A 506 10.80 -11.15 5.92
N GLY A 507 11.47 -12.31 5.86
CA GLY A 507 12.91 -12.42 5.61
C GLY A 507 13.29 -12.32 4.12
N LYS A 508 14.59 -12.25 3.80
CA LYS A 508 15.07 -12.24 2.40
C LYS A 508 14.77 -13.53 1.62
N ASP A 509 14.56 -14.64 2.33
CA ASP A 509 14.27 -15.97 1.76
C ASP A 509 12.78 -16.34 1.85
N ASP A 510 11.88 -15.35 2.01
CA ASP A 510 10.53 -15.58 2.56
C ASP A 510 9.36 -15.31 1.59
N GLU A 511 9.47 -15.82 0.36
CA GLU A 511 8.39 -15.70 -0.63
C GLU A 511 7.14 -16.55 -0.29
N GLU A 512 7.26 -17.55 0.60
CA GLU A 512 6.14 -18.41 1.05
C GLU A 512 5.85 -18.44 2.58
N CYS A 513 6.44 -17.56 3.41
CA CYS A 513 6.15 -17.40 4.86
C CYS A 513 5.99 -18.72 5.64
N SER A 514 7.11 -19.46 5.73
CA SER A 514 7.21 -20.77 6.39
C SER A 514 7.17 -20.72 7.93
N THR A 515 6.83 -19.58 8.53
CA THR A 515 7.10 -19.25 9.94
C THR A 515 6.11 -19.85 10.95
N LEU A 516 5.41 -20.91 10.53
CA LEU A 516 4.80 -21.90 11.40
C LEU A 516 5.68 -23.15 11.61
N ILE A 517 6.89 -23.20 11.01
CA ILE A 517 7.89 -24.22 11.33
C ILE A 517 8.29 -24.09 12.80
N SER A 518 7.75 -24.99 13.63
CA SER A 518 8.41 -25.50 14.82
C SER A 518 9.70 -26.21 14.39
N HIS A 519 10.85 -25.56 14.56
CA HIS A 519 12.17 -26.14 14.21
C HIS A 519 12.55 -27.38 15.06
N TRP A 520 11.64 -27.87 15.91
CA TRP A 520 11.84 -28.86 16.97
C TRP A 520 11.08 -30.19 16.75
N GLU A 521 10.38 -30.39 15.64
CA GLU A 521 9.80 -31.69 15.26
C GLU A 521 10.60 -32.33 14.09
N GLN A 522 10.80 -33.66 14.13
CA GLN A 522 11.45 -34.40 13.03
C GLN A 522 10.53 -34.50 11.81
N CYS A 523 11.12 -34.49 10.61
CA CYS A 523 10.38 -34.67 9.37
C CYS A 523 9.97 -36.14 9.19
N THR A 524 8.66 -36.41 9.03
CA THR A 524 8.14 -37.76 8.76
C THR A 524 7.83 -38.01 7.28
N MET A 525 7.95 -36.98 6.42
CA MET A 525 7.59 -36.97 5.00
C MET A 525 6.16 -37.44 4.65
N SER A 526 5.28 -37.56 5.64
CA SER A 526 3.88 -37.97 5.49
C SER A 526 2.93 -36.76 5.44
N GLU A 527 1.71 -36.97 4.94
CA GLU A 527 0.71 -35.92 4.70
C GLU A 527 0.21 -35.22 5.99
N GLY A 528 0.41 -35.85 7.16
CA GLY A 528 0.18 -35.27 8.49
C GLY A 528 1.43 -34.72 9.18
N CYS A 529 2.56 -34.59 8.49
CA CYS A 529 3.84 -34.14 9.06
C CYS A 529 3.76 -32.68 9.52
N LYS A 530 3.61 -32.44 10.83
CA LYS A 530 3.49 -31.07 11.42
C LYS A 530 4.61 -30.09 11.05
N ARG A 531 5.80 -30.60 10.71
CA ARG A 531 6.97 -29.81 10.24
C ARG A 531 6.81 -29.34 8.79
N CYS A 532 6.22 -30.15 7.92
CA CYS A 532 6.00 -29.85 6.50
C CYS A 532 4.60 -29.26 6.22
N TYR A 533 3.64 -29.62 7.07
CA TYR A 533 2.23 -29.28 7.01
C TYR A 533 1.76 -28.84 8.40
N PRO A 534 2.02 -27.59 8.81
CA PRO A 534 1.66 -27.13 10.16
C PRO A 534 0.13 -27.14 10.35
N CYS A 535 -0.36 -27.81 11.39
CA CYS A 535 -1.81 -27.92 11.68
C CYS A 535 -2.47 -26.62 12.16
N CYS A 536 -1.78 -25.48 12.07
CA CYS A 536 -2.34 -24.15 12.30
C CYS A 536 -2.57 -23.51 10.92
N LEU A 537 -3.74 -22.88 10.70
CA LEU A 537 -4.20 -22.34 9.41
C LEU A 537 -4.81 -23.38 8.46
N GLY A 538 -5.90 -24.01 8.90
CA GLY A 538 -6.82 -24.67 7.99
C GLY A 538 -7.35 -23.68 6.93
N ARG A 539 -7.40 -24.13 5.67
CA ARG A 539 -7.95 -23.43 4.48
C ARG A 539 -7.21 -22.14 4.06
N LYS A 540 -6.18 -22.31 3.23
CA LYS A 540 -5.95 -21.37 2.10
C LYS A 540 -7.25 -21.30 1.27
N PRO A 541 -7.73 -20.12 0.82
CA PRO A 541 -8.50 -20.05 -0.41
C PRO A 541 -7.58 -20.57 -1.51
N LYS A 542 -8.00 -21.63 -2.20
CA LYS A 542 -7.13 -22.36 -3.12
C LYS A 542 -6.88 -21.55 -4.39
N ASN A 543 -5.61 -21.45 -4.79
CA ASN A 543 -5.24 -21.14 -6.19
C ASN A 543 -5.40 -22.38 -7.11
N GLU A 544 -5.90 -23.51 -6.58
CA GLU A 544 -6.11 -24.76 -7.30
C GLU A 544 -7.28 -24.71 -8.30
N ASP A 545 -8.15 -23.70 -8.23
CA ASP A 545 -9.25 -23.55 -9.20
C ASP A 545 -8.77 -23.04 -10.56
N MET A 546 -7.52 -22.58 -10.69
CA MET A 546 -6.96 -22.02 -11.92
C MET A 546 -6.27 -23.09 -12.77
N PHE A 547 -6.85 -23.39 -13.93
CA PHE A 547 -6.36 -24.40 -14.87
C PHE A 547 -6.02 -23.75 -16.22
N SER A 548 -5.09 -24.34 -16.96
CA SER A 548 -4.80 -23.97 -18.35
C SER A 548 -5.42 -24.96 -19.33
N ILE A 549 -6.13 -24.43 -20.32
CA ILE A 549 -6.48 -25.13 -21.55
C ILE A 549 -5.22 -25.16 -22.41
N THR A 550 -4.91 -26.33 -22.96
CA THR A 550 -3.79 -26.59 -23.86
C THR A 550 -4.32 -27.22 -25.15
N GLY A 551 -3.49 -27.22 -26.20
CA GLY A 551 -3.87 -27.82 -27.48
C GLY A 551 -4.84 -26.98 -28.31
N LEU A 552 -4.93 -25.66 -28.06
CA LEU A 552 -5.83 -24.73 -28.74
C LEU A 552 -5.68 -24.73 -30.27
N LYS A 553 -4.48 -25.04 -30.79
CA LYS A 553 -4.23 -25.27 -32.23
C LYS A 553 -5.02 -26.43 -32.86
N TYR A 554 -5.65 -27.29 -32.05
CA TYR A 554 -6.51 -28.40 -32.47
C TYR A 554 -7.99 -28.18 -32.09
N ALA A 555 -8.32 -26.97 -31.62
CA ALA A 555 -9.67 -26.61 -31.24
C ALA A 555 -10.62 -26.56 -32.45
N LYS A 556 -11.91 -26.79 -32.19
CA LYS A 556 -13.02 -26.60 -33.13
C LYS A 556 -13.81 -25.30 -32.86
N ALA A 557 -13.55 -24.66 -31.72
CA ALA A 557 -14.10 -23.36 -31.33
C ALA A 557 -13.08 -22.65 -30.41
N THR A 558 -13.17 -21.33 -30.31
CA THR A 558 -12.46 -20.53 -29.29
C THR A 558 -13.43 -20.13 -28.19
N ALA A 559 -12.91 -19.65 -27.06
CA ALA A 559 -13.72 -19.06 -25.99
C ALA A 559 -13.18 -17.69 -25.57
N ALA A 560 -14.07 -16.74 -25.35
CA ALA A 560 -13.73 -15.38 -24.93
C ALA A 560 -13.49 -15.28 -23.41
N GLN A 561 -12.78 -14.24 -22.97
CA GLN A 561 -12.62 -13.96 -21.54
C GLN A 561 -14.00 -13.70 -20.90
N GLY A 562 -14.29 -14.39 -19.79
CA GLY A 562 -15.60 -14.38 -19.13
C GLY A 562 -16.59 -15.43 -19.66
N GLU A 563 -16.28 -16.13 -20.75
CA GLU A 563 -17.15 -17.19 -21.29
C GLU A 563 -17.15 -18.43 -20.40
N LYS A 564 -18.29 -19.15 -20.39
CA LYS A 564 -18.45 -20.41 -19.67
C LYS A 564 -18.16 -21.62 -20.55
N VAL A 565 -17.42 -22.55 -19.99
CA VAL A 565 -17.00 -23.82 -20.61
C VAL A 565 -17.39 -25.00 -19.73
N THR A 566 -17.51 -26.19 -20.31
CA THR A 566 -17.81 -27.44 -19.59
C THR A 566 -16.62 -28.39 -19.69
N LEU A 567 -16.31 -29.10 -18.61
CA LEU A 567 -15.22 -30.04 -18.50
C LEU A 567 -15.75 -31.47 -18.53
N LEU A 568 -15.21 -32.29 -19.43
CA LEU A 568 -15.64 -33.66 -19.68
C LEU A 568 -14.45 -34.61 -19.61
N ARG A 569 -14.54 -35.68 -18.82
CA ARG A 569 -13.50 -36.73 -18.78
C ARG A 569 -13.52 -37.54 -20.08
N GLU A 570 -12.34 -37.90 -20.59
CA GLU A 570 -12.17 -38.83 -21.71
C GLU A 570 -11.35 -40.05 -21.24
N PRO A 571 -11.90 -40.98 -20.44
CA PRO A 571 -11.16 -42.12 -19.89
C PRO A 571 -10.60 -43.06 -20.97
N GLU A 572 -11.27 -43.14 -22.12
CA GLU A 572 -10.87 -43.94 -23.30
C GLU A 572 -9.87 -43.21 -24.22
N ASN A 573 -9.30 -42.07 -23.79
CA ASN A 573 -8.36 -41.31 -24.61
C ASN A 573 -7.01 -42.05 -24.74
N LYS A 574 -6.63 -42.37 -25.98
CA LYS A 574 -5.46 -43.19 -26.34
C LYS A 574 -4.10 -42.62 -25.88
N HIS A 575 -4.02 -41.36 -25.47
CA HIS A 575 -2.77 -40.70 -25.08
C HIS A 575 -2.68 -40.38 -23.58
N ASP A 576 -3.81 -40.31 -22.89
CA ASP A 576 -3.91 -40.05 -21.46
C ASP A 576 -5.29 -40.47 -20.92
N PRO A 577 -5.41 -41.56 -20.13
CA PRO A 577 -6.69 -41.99 -19.56
C PRO A 577 -7.23 -41.01 -18.49
N ASN A 578 -6.44 -40.01 -18.09
CA ASN A 578 -6.90 -38.92 -17.25
C ASN A 578 -7.32 -37.67 -18.06
N ALA A 579 -7.29 -37.69 -19.39
CA ALA A 579 -7.61 -36.54 -20.22
C ALA A 579 -8.95 -35.90 -19.82
N VAL A 580 -8.94 -34.57 -19.64
CA VAL A 580 -10.14 -33.76 -19.44
C VAL A 580 -10.24 -32.77 -20.59
N LYS A 581 -11.33 -32.88 -21.33
CA LYS A 581 -11.67 -32.05 -22.48
C LYS A 581 -12.51 -30.86 -22.05
N VAL A 582 -12.26 -29.72 -22.68
CA VAL A 582 -12.96 -28.45 -22.46
C VAL A 582 -13.81 -28.13 -23.68
N VAL A 583 -15.10 -27.87 -23.48
CA VAL A 583 -16.06 -27.54 -24.54
C VAL A 583 -16.84 -26.25 -24.24
N ASN A 584 -17.27 -25.54 -25.29
CA ASN A 584 -18.18 -24.40 -25.15
C ASN A 584 -19.64 -24.85 -24.87
N SER A 585 -20.55 -23.88 -24.71
CA SER A 585 -21.99 -24.13 -24.51
C SER A 585 -22.66 -24.96 -25.63
N SER A 586 -22.11 -24.91 -26.84
CA SER A 586 -22.54 -25.71 -28.01
C SER A 586 -21.88 -27.10 -28.09
N GLY A 587 -21.09 -27.50 -27.09
CA GLY A 587 -20.39 -28.80 -27.05
C GLY A 587 -19.18 -28.91 -27.98
N GLN A 588 -18.73 -27.82 -28.59
CA GLN A 588 -17.56 -27.80 -29.48
C GLN A 588 -16.26 -27.78 -28.67
N LEU A 589 -15.26 -28.54 -29.13
CA LEU A 589 -13.94 -28.64 -28.50
C LEU A 589 -13.21 -27.29 -28.52
N ILE A 590 -12.81 -26.80 -27.34
CA ILE A 590 -11.88 -25.67 -27.18
C ILE A 590 -10.45 -26.18 -26.95
N GLY A 591 -10.29 -27.29 -26.22
CA GLY A 591 -8.98 -27.92 -25.99
C GLY A 591 -9.02 -28.91 -24.84
N HIS A 592 -7.86 -29.18 -24.24
CA HIS A 592 -7.69 -30.15 -23.16
C HIS A 592 -6.92 -29.54 -21.99
N ILE A 593 -7.22 -29.99 -20.77
CA ILE A 593 -6.47 -29.62 -19.57
C ILE A 593 -5.03 -30.14 -19.68
N ALA A 594 -4.05 -29.34 -19.24
CA ALA A 594 -2.66 -29.76 -19.15
C ALA A 594 -2.52 -31.10 -18.40
N LYS A 595 -1.71 -32.03 -18.92
CA LYS A 595 -1.67 -33.44 -18.49
C LYS A 595 -1.39 -33.62 -16.99
N ASP A 596 -0.52 -32.80 -16.41
CA ASP A 596 -0.22 -32.79 -14.97
C ASP A 596 -1.44 -32.41 -14.12
N LYS A 597 -2.25 -31.45 -14.58
CA LYS A 597 -3.48 -31.03 -13.91
C LYS A 597 -4.64 -31.98 -14.18
N ALA A 598 -4.72 -32.56 -15.39
CA ALA A 598 -5.71 -33.57 -15.76
C ALA A 598 -5.57 -34.82 -14.88
N ALA A 599 -4.35 -35.26 -14.60
CA ALA A 599 -4.05 -36.38 -13.70
C ALA A 599 -4.58 -36.18 -12.25
N ILE A 600 -4.73 -34.93 -11.79
CA ILE A 600 -5.27 -34.60 -10.47
C ILE A 600 -6.79 -34.39 -10.53
N LEU A 601 -7.28 -33.67 -11.54
CA LEU A 601 -8.68 -33.28 -11.66
C LEU A 601 -9.57 -34.46 -12.09
N SER A 602 -9.09 -35.33 -12.98
CA SER A 602 -9.87 -36.41 -13.58
C SER A 602 -10.31 -37.47 -12.55
N PRO A 603 -9.45 -37.98 -11.64
CA PRO A 603 -9.89 -38.86 -10.55
C PRO A 603 -10.91 -38.20 -9.62
N LYS A 604 -10.74 -36.91 -9.30
CA LYS A 604 -11.67 -36.18 -8.43
C LYS A 604 -13.06 -36.00 -9.07
N ILE A 605 -13.13 -35.72 -10.37
CA ILE A 605 -14.41 -35.68 -11.10
C ILE A 605 -15.07 -37.07 -11.10
N LYS A 606 -14.29 -38.15 -11.19
CA LYS A 606 -14.79 -39.53 -11.11
C LYS A 606 -15.42 -39.81 -9.74
N GLU A 607 -14.67 -39.59 -8.66
CA GLU A 607 -15.07 -39.80 -7.26
C GLU A 607 -16.37 -39.05 -6.94
N MET A 608 -16.41 -37.74 -7.20
CA MET A 608 -17.61 -36.92 -6.97
C MET A 608 -18.83 -37.37 -7.79
N GLN A 609 -18.62 -37.92 -8.98
CA GLN A 609 -19.71 -38.43 -9.83
C GLN A 609 -20.22 -39.80 -9.35
N GLU A 610 -19.34 -40.67 -8.85
CA GLU A 610 -19.69 -41.95 -8.24
C GLU A 610 -20.40 -41.75 -6.89
N ASP A 611 -19.96 -40.78 -6.07
CA ASP A 611 -20.62 -40.39 -4.82
C ASP A 611 -22.06 -39.90 -5.06
N LEU A 612 -22.28 -39.00 -6.01
CA LEU A 612 -23.62 -38.49 -6.35
C LEU A 612 -24.54 -39.59 -6.90
N GLN A 613 -24.00 -40.52 -7.69
CA GLN A 613 -24.73 -41.70 -8.15
C GLN A 613 -25.13 -42.62 -7.00
N SER A 614 -24.25 -42.83 -6.01
CA SER A 614 -24.54 -43.64 -4.82
C SER A 614 -25.67 -43.07 -3.96
N GLN A 615 -25.87 -41.74 -4.00
CA GLN A 615 -26.91 -41.01 -3.26
C GLN A 615 -28.23 -40.89 -4.03
N ASN A 616 -28.33 -41.49 -5.22
CA ASN A 616 -29.49 -41.37 -6.12
C ASN A 616 -29.78 -39.91 -6.54
N LEU A 617 -28.77 -39.04 -6.45
CA LEU A 617 -28.83 -37.63 -6.81
C LEU A 617 -28.41 -37.41 -8.27
N LYS A 618 -28.64 -36.19 -8.75
CA LYS A 618 -28.57 -35.87 -10.17
C LYS A 618 -27.12 -35.69 -10.67
N LYS A 619 -27.00 -35.37 -11.96
CA LYS A 619 -25.75 -35.39 -12.73
C LYS A 619 -24.81 -34.23 -12.35
N LEU A 620 -23.59 -34.57 -11.94
CA LEU A 620 -22.49 -33.62 -11.79
C LEU A 620 -22.17 -32.92 -13.13
N VAL A 621 -22.10 -31.59 -13.11
CA VAL A 621 -21.56 -30.79 -14.21
C VAL A 621 -20.40 -29.95 -13.69
N VAL A 622 -19.26 -30.06 -14.36
CA VAL A 622 -18.05 -29.30 -14.02
C VAL A 622 -17.95 -28.15 -15.02
N GLU A 623 -18.24 -26.94 -14.56
CA GLU A 623 -18.11 -25.72 -15.35
C GLU A 623 -16.72 -25.10 -15.17
N GLY A 624 -16.34 -24.25 -16.12
CA GLY A 624 -15.23 -23.34 -16.00
C GLY A 624 -15.60 -21.96 -16.52
N THR A 625 -14.97 -20.90 -16.02
CA THR A 625 -15.07 -19.54 -16.55
C THR A 625 -13.70 -19.10 -17.06
N ILE A 626 -13.59 -18.74 -18.35
CA ILE A 626 -12.33 -18.25 -18.93
C ILE A 626 -11.90 -16.95 -18.23
N ILE A 627 -10.65 -16.89 -17.75
CA ILE A 627 -10.12 -15.72 -17.04
C ILE A 627 -9.02 -14.97 -17.81
N SER A 628 -8.41 -15.59 -18.83
CA SER A 628 -7.44 -14.92 -19.70
C SER A 628 -7.90 -14.83 -21.16
N VAL A 629 -7.36 -13.85 -21.88
CA VAL A 629 -7.27 -13.92 -23.36
C VAL A 629 -6.33 -15.08 -23.71
N SER A 630 -6.57 -15.78 -24.82
CA SER A 630 -5.62 -16.80 -25.30
C SER A 630 -4.36 -16.15 -25.88
N ASP A 631 -3.21 -16.78 -25.64
CA ASP A 631 -1.93 -16.45 -26.29
C ASP A 631 -1.68 -17.23 -27.60
N GLY A 632 -2.66 -18.00 -28.07
CA GLY A 632 -2.58 -18.90 -29.23
C GLY A 632 -2.15 -20.34 -28.92
N TYR A 633 -1.61 -20.60 -27.73
CA TYR A 633 -1.12 -21.91 -27.29
C TYR A 633 -1.83 -22.42 -26.04
N GLN A 634 -2.09 -21.53 -25.08
CA GLN A 634 -2.78 -21.76 -23.83
C GLN A 634 -3.85 -20.68 -23.55
N GLN A 635 -4.75 -21.00 -22.61
CA GLN A 635 -5.73 -20.06 -22.08
C GLN A 635 -6.12 -20.47 -20.66
N SER A 636 -6.09 -19.53 -19.72
CA SER A 636 -6.39 -19.80 -18.31
C SER A 636 -7.87 -19.62 -18.01
N PHE A 637 -8.41 -20.50 -17.16
CA PHE A 637 -9.80 -20.48 -16.74
C PHE A 637 -9.94 -20.98 -15.28
N LYS A 638 -11.05 -20.62 -14.63
CA LYS A 638 -11.37 -21.02 -13.26
C LYS A 638 -12.45 -22.10 -13.23
N VAL A 639 -12.24 -23.22 -12.55
CA VAL A 639 -13.22 -24.32 -12.40
C VAL A 639 -14.25 -24.03 -11.30
N GLU A 640 -15.51 -24.41 -11.55
CA GLU A 640 -16.60 -24.46 -10.57
C GLU A 640 -17.34 -25.81 -10.69
N PHE A 641 -17.52 -26.52 -9.58
CA PHE A 641 -18.28 -27.77 -9.54
C PHE A 641 -19.75 -27.47 -9.27
N LYS A 642 -20.66 -28.05 -10.05
CA LYS A 642 -22.11 -27.87 -9.89
C LYS A 642 -22.86 -29.18 -9.89
N GLU A 643 -23.74 -29.32 -8.90
CA GLU A 643 -24.80 -30.31 -8.86
C GLU A 643 -26.06 -29.69 -9.49
N ILE A 644 -26.75 -30.41 -10.39
CA ILE A 644 -27.86 -29.90 -11.22
C ILE A 644 -29.03 -30.87 -11.23
#